data_AF-A0A938MMU6-F1
#
_entry.id   AF-A0A938MMU6-F1
#
_cell.length_a   1.000
_cell.length_b   1.000
_cell.length_c   1.000
_cell.angle_alpha   90.00
_cell.angle_beta   90.00
_cell.angle_gamma   90.00
#
_symmetry.space_group_name_H-M   'P 1'
#
loop_
_entity.id
_entity.type
_entity.pdbx_description
1 polymer ?
#
loop_
_entity_poly.entity_id
_entity_poly.type
_entity_poly.pdbx_seq_one_letter_code
_entity_poly.pdbx_strand_id
1 'polypeptide(L)'
;MVACVPVIRKASRLLACIVLLSTVGSASLARGANEPWASMTDPTDVPKSHVQEVTTAPFTYNIRQGGTIDGKKCTSLPGVWEPFEQTWESNRSIRMENVGSAPVINPWLTIGPIDFFSQQTIANSVTKGLTTDREKALAIFYFYITHRFHKACGGTGGAQGDATQAINIFGFNTCGDSTLCIADLVGKAGVRDCAFSHHPGHCVPQVFFDGKYNTLDGDMAALMLMRDNRTLASELDLVRDHDLIKRVHQYGILGPSNRLLNEDYAAYYTWEGDTIWKIKGWAHQNMGMVLRPHEAIEWRWGHEKPVKYHGDMSGHPPFAPDSVCNGLWEYAPDFTNDTQWRAGATVTDIVNKDGVLTAKDGGTGTILWTMKSPYAFIGGDLAVTGQGYAFEVGFTDAKDWRKRNFTPLATLADFDLQFKGRAAMAVEYWLKCTLKGDASLSAVHIKNDIQMAPLAMPSMTVGDNRFTYLEHPSSSGSSKARNLKITHHWMETSRTRPPKAPEAAVYPVDGGKTDGTDVVFLWMPAADPDGDAITDYHFQLSDRSDMRWPLSPNFEKYISRTPDKGKAQYTLPRPGLLTPGVLYYWHVKAKDAKGVWGPWSATWGFTAEGPAYPVNVALNFDAGAGIGTLTWSANPVGRVPVKYRVYGSDEKGFSVRDEPYEVRLGMTKELTNPFPENFVAEVAGTSLDVVGVGNSLPNANKAYYRVVAVDEKGKRSGDSDYVEVPRPFIYSTPVTAAPAGKPYSYQVKAIRSIGDLTSRLDAKPKPGPDFWKIEPLKFALTQKPAWMSIDAKTGLITGTPDGSGGTVIVSVTLAKEHRLVHDNEGGGICWGNEWGKSRTYETLGPVTQQFVVHGEGRGVR
;
A
#
# COMPACT_ATOMS: atom_id res chain seq x y z
N MET A 1 -38.34 0.42 55.11
CA MET A 1 -39.18 1.05 56.15
C MET A 1 -38.27 1.84 57.08
N VAL A 2 -38.70 3.05 57.51
CA VAL A 2 -38.17 3.85 58.66
C VAL A 2 -36.64 4.06 58.69
N ALA A 3 -36.02 5.16 58.21
CA ALA A 3 -36.17 6.60 58.49
C ALA A 3 -35.59 7.07 59.85
N CYS A 4 -34.60 7.99 59.82
CA CYS A 4 -34.71 9.33 60.42
C CYS A 4 -33.48 10.24 60.19
N VAL A 5 -33.73 11.55 60.12
CA VAL A 5 -32.77 12.68 59.99
C VAL A 5 -33.34 13.86 60.79
N PRO A 6 -32.54 14.63 61.56
CA PRO A 6 -32.43 16.10 61.36
C PRO A 6 -30.97 16.61 61.54
N VAL A 7 -30.41 17.61 60.84
CA VAL A 7 -30.81 19.01 60.51
C VAL A 7 -30.80 19.98 61.70
N ILE A 8 -29.92 21.01 61.65
CA ILE A 8 -30.14 22.47 61.83
C ILE A 8 -28.75 23.19 61.71
N ARG A 9 -28.67 24.54 61.71
CA ARG A 9 -28.57 25.37 60.50
C ARG A 9 -28.23 26.85 60.83
N LYS A 10 -27.12 27.38 60.28
CA LYS A 10 -26.76 28.84 60.21
C LYS A 10 -26.37 29.47 61.58
N ALA A 11 -25.75 30.66 61.73
CA ALA A 11 -25.54 31.88 60.92
C ALA A 11 -24.34 32.72 61.49
N SER A 12 -23.82 33.87 61.00
CA SER A 12 -23.63 34.48 59.64
C SER A 12 -22.95 35.88 59.74
N ARG A 13 -21.93 36.19 58.89
CA ARG A 13 -21.40 37.56 58.53
C ARG A 13 -20.62 38.33 59.66
N LEU A 14 -19.79 39.38 59.43
CA LEU A 14 -19.54 40.34 58.32
C LEU A 14 -18.09 40.97 58.40
N LEU A 15 -17.70 41.84 57.44
CA LEU A 15 -16.42 42.58 57.21
C LEU A 15 -15.22 41.72 56.72
N ALA A 16 -14.58 41.91 55.55
CA ALA A 16 -14.40 42.97 54.54
C ALA A 16 -13.23 43.96 54.75
N CYS A 17 -12.13 43.80 53.98
CA CYS A 17 -11.56 44.78 53.03
C CYS A 17 -10.13 44.43 52.55
N ILE A 18 -9.82 44.82 51.30
CA ILE A 18 -8.47 44.97 50.67
C ILE A 18 -7.65 43.67 50.44
N VAL A 19 -7.68 43.14 49.22
CA VAL A 19 -6.59 43.24 48.22
C VAL A 19 -7.25 43.25 46.83
N LEU A 20 -6.76 44.12 45.94
CA LEU A 20 -7.19 44.24 44.54
C LEU A 20 -5.94 44.14 43.65
N LEU A 21 -6.11 43.66 42.41
CA LEU A 21 -5.11 43.46 41.34
C LEU A 21 -4.37 42.10 41.29
N SER A 22 -4.05 41.72 40.05
CA SER A 22 -3.23 40.60 39.54
C SER A 22 -3.72 39.14 39.71
N THR A 23 -4.87 38.78 39.13
CA THR A 23 -5.19 37.40 38.65
C THR A 23 -6.15 37.38 37.45
N VAL A 24 -5.79 38.03 36.33
CA VAL A 24 -6.42 37.79 35.02
C VAL A 24 -5.35 37.36 34.03
N GLY A 25 -5.14 36.06 33.97
CA GLY A 25 -4.10 35.40 33.18
C GLY A 25 -3.94 33.96 33.67
N SER A 26 -3.75 33.02 32.74
CA SER A 26 -3.51 31.59 33.04
C SER A 26 -4.68 30.81 33.66
N ALA A 27 -5.84 30.86 32.99
CA ALA A 27 -6.86 29.81 33.13
C ALA A 27 -7.41 29.42 31.74
N SER A 28 -6.51 28.99 30.84
CA SER A 28 -6.97 28.15 29.73
C SER A 28 -7.54 26.87 30.33
N LEU A 29 -8.84 26.64 30.17
CA LEU A 29 -9.46 25.34 30.35
C LEU A 29 -8.90 24.41 29.27
N ALA A 30 -7.70 23.87 29.54
CA ALA A 30 -7.09 22.85 28.73
C ALA A 30 -8.02 21.64 28.75
N ARG A 31 -8.50 21.22 27.57
CA ARG A 31 -8.81 19.79 27.41
C ARG A 31 -7.53 19.04 27.76
N GLY A 32 -7.70 17.88 28.42
CA GLY A 32 -6.56 17.05 28.79
C GLY A 32 -5.71 16.68 27.57
N ALA A 33 -4.50 16.18 27.81
CA ALA A 33 -3.73 15.56 26.74
C ALA A 33 -4.57 14.48 26.02
N ASN A 34 -4.36 14.32 24.72
CA ASN A 34 -5.08 13.33 23.93
C ASN A 34 -4.56 11.90 24.22
N GLU A 35 -5.44 10.91 24.09
CA GLU A 35 -5.07 9.49 24.19
C GLU A 35 -4.35 9.02 22.91
N PRO A 36 -3.50 7.99 22.97
CA PRO A 36 -3.06 7.27 24.15
C PRO A 36 -1.93 7.99 24.93
N TRP A 37 -1.37 9.06 24.38
CA TRP A 37 -0.17 9.73 24.91
C TRP A 37 -0.36 10.44 26.25
N ALA A 38 -1.60 10.74 26.64
CA ALA A 38 -1.97 11.19 27.97
C ALA A 38 -1.75 10.09 29.03
N SER A 39 -2.23 8.88 28.75
CA SER A 39 -2.09 7.71 29.63
C SER A 39 -0.68 7.10 29.58
N MET A 40 0.06 7.32 28.49
CA MET A 40 1.43 6.83 28.29
C MET A 40 2.50 7.84 28.74
N THR A 41 2.38 8.32 29.98
CA THR A 41 3.36 9.21 30.64
C THR A 41 4.06 8.52 31.81
N ASP A 42 5.25 9.01 32.17
CA ASP A 42 6.04 8.57 33.33
C ASP A 42 6.34 9.74 34.28
N PRO A 43 6.51 9.51 35.60
CA PRO A 43 6.96 10.54 36.53
C PRO A 43 8.31 11.21 36.20
N THR A 44 9.14 10.60 35.36
CA THR A 44 10.42 11.17 34.89
C THR A 44 10.30 11.94 33.56
N ASP A 45 9.14 11.93 32.91
CA ASP A 45 8.93 12.71 31.67
C ASP A 45 8.86 14.21 32.00
N VAL A 46 9.65 15.01 31.27
CA VAL A 46 9.76 16.46 31.51
C VAL A 46 8.91 17.21 30.49
N PRO A 47 7.82 17.90 30.91
CA PRO A 47 7.06 18.75 30.01
C PRO A 47 7.85 19.99 29.60
N LYS A 48 7.72 20.36 28.33
CA LYS A 48 8.38 21.52 27.73
C LYS A 48 7.39 22.37 26.94
N SER A 49 7.75 23.64 26.75
CA SER A 49 7.04 24.53 25.84
C SER A 49 7.99 25.54 25.18
N HIS A 50 7.56 26.05 24.03
CA HIS A 50 8.23 27.13 23.33
C HIS A 50 7.18 28.02 22.66
N VAL A 51 7.38 29.33 22.68
CA VAL A 51 6.50 30.32 22.04
C VAL A 51 7.33 31.14 21.07
N GLN A 52 6.87 31.20 19.82
CA GLN A 52 7.48 31.98 18.75
C GLN A 52 6.46 32.97 18.18
N GLU A 53 6.76 34.26 18.31
CA GLU A 53 6.02 35.33 17.62
C GLU A 53 6.51 35.44 16.17
N VAL A 54 5.59 35.62 15.21
CA VAL A 54 5.88 35.64 13.78
C VAL A 54 5.18 36.83 13.10
N THR A 55 6.01 37.73 12.57
CA THR A 55 5.58 38.97 11.91
C THR A 55 6.01 39.07 10.44
N THR A 56 6.73 38.06 9.93
CA THR A 56 7.25 38.01 8.55
C THR A 56 7.07 36.61 7.93
N ALA A 57 6.99 36.54 6.60
CA ALA A 57 6.99 35.29 5.84
C ALA A 57 7.98 35.40 4.67
N PRO A 58 8.85 34.40 4.41
CA PRO A 58 9.10 33.21 5.23
C PRO A 58 9.78 33.58 6.56
N PHE A 59 9.67 32.70 7.56
CA PHE A 59 10.39 32.84 8.84
C PHE A 59 10.87 31.47 9.33
N THR A 60 12.00 31.42 10.03
CA THR A 60 12.61 30.18 10.53
C THR A 60 13.02 30.36 11.99
N TYR A 61 12.73 29.34 12.81
CA TYR A 61 13.19 29.23 14.18
C TYR A 61 13.59 27.78 14.47
N ASN A 62 14.36 27.58 15.55
CA ASN A 62 14.85 26.26 15.96
C ASN A 62 14.33 25.92 17.36
N ILE A 63 13.91 24.67 17.56
CA ILE A 63 13.61 24.10 18.88
C ILE A 63 14.54 22.91 19.10
N ARG A 64 15.23 22.88 20.25
CA ARG A 64 16.03 21.72 20.64
C ARG A 64 15.20 20.82 21.57
N GLN A 65 14.92 19.61 21.12
CA GLN A 65 14.31 18.57 21.94
C GLN A 65 15.42 17.77 22.63
N GLY A 66 15.38 17.74 23.96
CA GLY A 66 16.20 16.88 24.81
C GLY A 66 15.67 15.45 24.92
N GLY A 67 16.14 14.73 25.94
CA GLY A 67 15.84 13.32 26.11
C GLY A 67 16.66 12.40 25.20
N THR A 68 16.25 11.14 25.13
CA THR A 68 16.95 10.06 24.39
C THR A 68 16.11 9.50 23.24
N ILE A 69 14.78 9.52 23.39
CA ILE A 69 13.80 9.00 22.43
C ILE A 69 12.80 10.07 21.96
N ASP A 70 12.19 9.82 20.80
CA ASP A 70 11.21 10.66 20.11
C ASP A 70 10.16 9.77 19.43
N GLY A 71 9.03 10.34 19.01
CA GLY A 71 7.96 9.56 18.35
C GLY A 71 8.46 8.80 17.12
N LYS A 72 9.32 9.41 16.30
CA LYS A 72 9.86 8.78 15.09
C LYS A 72 10.70 7.53 15.36
N LYS A 73 11.46 7.49 16.46
CA LYS A 73 12.16 6.27 16.91
C LYS A 73 11.19 5.21 17.45
N CYS A 74 10.01 5.59 17.92
CA CYS A 74 9.03 4.66 18.49
C CYS A 74 7.96 4.19 17.47
N THR A 75 8.03 4.68 16.22
CA THR A 75 7.08 4.39 15.14
C THR A 75 7.66 3.44 14.10
N SER A 76 6.89 2.41 13.70
CA SER A 76 7.20 1.58 12.52
C SER A 76 6.77 2.27 11.22
N LEU A 77 7.23 1.76 10.08
CA LEU A 77 6.57 2.02 8.82
C LEU A 77 5.18 1.34 8.81
N PRO A 78 4.18 1.88 8.08
CA PRO A 78 2.90 1.21 7.89
C PRO A 78 3.05 -0.07 7.06
N GLY A 79 2.12 -0.99 7.24
CA GLY A 79 1.90 -2.15 6.39
C GLY A 79 0.87 -1.84 5.31
N VAL A 80 0.34 -2.89 4.67
CA VAL A 80 -0.78 -2.75 3.73
C VAL A 80 -2.10 -2.87 4.48
N TRP A 81 -2.31 -3.96 5.21
CA TRP A 81 -3.53 -4.18 5.99
C TRP A 81 -3.37 -3.77 7.46
N GLU A 82 -2.16 -3.39 7.85
CA GLU A 82 -1.79 -2.98 9.19
C GLU A 82 -1.36 -1.51 9.20
N PRO A 83 -1.88 -0.67 10.11
CA PRO A 83 -1.33 0.66 10.34
C PRO A 83 0.09 0.55 10.92
N PHE A 84 0.79 1.68 11.01
CA PHE A 84 2.04 1.74 11.77
C PHE A 84 1.78 1.44 13.27
N GLU A 85 2.76 0.82 13.93
CA GLU A 85 2.80 0.69 15.39
C GLU A 85 3.58 1.89 15.95
N GLN A 86 3.05 2.58 16.98
CA GLN A 86 3.77 3.62 17.71
C GLN A 86 3.72 3.36 19.21
N THR A 87 4.88 3.15 19.86
CA THR A 87 4.93 2.83 21.31
C THR A 87 4.99 4.05 22.22
N TRP A 88 5.36 5.22 21.69
CA TRP A 88 5.42 6.49 22.42
C TRP A 88 5.46 7.68 21.45
N GLU A 89 5.07 8.85 21.93
CA GLU A 89 5.18 10.13 21.21
C GLU A 89 5.70 11.21 22.17
N SER A 90 6.52 12.13 21.67
CA SER A 90 7.02 13.31 22.39
C SER A 90 6.12 14.52 22.17
N ASN A 91 5.72 14.76 20.93
CA ASN A 91 4.90 15.91 20.55
C ASN A 91 3.53 15.82 21.26
N ARG A 92 3.02 16.95 21.78
CA ARG A 92 1.68 17.00 22.41
C ARG A 92 0.78 17.91 21.61
N SER A 93 1.19 19.16 21.42
CA SER A 93 0.54 20.02 20.44
C SER A 93 1.43 21.12 19.87
N ILE A 94 1.03 21.62 18.70
CA ILE A 94 1.54 22.85 18.11
C ILE A 94 0.34 23.70 17.75
N ARG A 95 0.18 24.84 18.42
CA ARG A 95 -0.88 25.83 18.19
C ARG A 95 -0.36 27.01 17.40
N MET A 96 -1.03 27.36 16.31
CA MET A 96 -0.80 28.57 15.54
C MET A 96 -2.03 29.46 15.63
N GLU A 97 -1.90 30.60 16.32
CA GLU A 97 -3.01 31.52 16.57
C GLU A 97 -2.74 32.93 16.04
N ASN A 98 -3.78 33.57 15.49
CA ASN A 98 -3.69 34.95 15.02
C ASN A 98 -4.01 35.94 16.14
N VAL A 99 -2.96 36.54 16.70
CA VAL A 99 -2.98 37.60 17.72
C VAL A 99 -2.94 39.00 17.11
N GLY A 100 -3.14 39.12 15.80
CA GLY A 100 -3.21 40.37 15.05
C GLY A 100 -4.63 40.90 14.85
N SER A 101 -4.75 42.02 14.14
CA SER A 101 -6.03 42.66 13.80
C SER A 101 -6.52 42.40 12.38
N ALA A 102 -5.75 41.66 11.57
CA ALA A 102 -6.09 41.33 10.18
C ALA A 102 -6.03 39.81 9.94
N PRO A 103 -6.81 39.27 8.98
CA PRO A 103 -6.71 37.86 8.60
C PRO A 103 -5.34 37.51 8.00
N VAL A 104 -4.83 36.33 8.34
CA VAL A 104 -3.63 35.73 7.74
C VAL A 104 -4.06 34.65 6.77
N ILE A 105 -3.52 34.67 5.55
CA ILE A 105 -3.96 33.83 4.41
C ILE A 105 -2.92 32.75 4.12
N ASN A 106 -3.38 31.50 4.03
CA ASN A 106 -2.58 30.29 3.86
C ASN A 106 -1.32 30.20 4.75
N PRO A 107 -1.42 30.49 6.07
CA PRO A 107 -0.31 30.26 6.97
C PRO A 107 -0.02 28.75 7.06
N TRP A 108 1.25 28.38 6.97
CA TRP A 108 1.68 26.98 6.97
C TRP A 108 2.99 26.81 7.74
N LEU A 109 3.19 25.63 8.33
CA LEU A 109 4.36 25.29 9.12
C LEU A 109 4.97 23.99 8.61
N THR A 110 6.23 24.04 8.17
CA THR A 110 6.96 22.86 7.68
C THR A 110 8.16 22.53 8.55
N ILE A 111 8.48 21.24 8.59
CA ILE A 111 9.70 20.68 9.19
C ILE A 111 10.21 19.56 8.28
N GLY A 112 11.53 19.46 8.13
CA GLY A 112 12.14 18.46 7.25
C GLY A 112 11.96 18.78 5.75
N PRO A 113 12.06 17.76 4.87
CA PRO A 113 12.19 17.97 3.43
C PRO A 113 10.87 17.98 2.64
N ILE A 114 9.74 17.55 3.23
CA ILE A 114 8.45 17.41 2.54
C ILE A 114 7.49 18.52 2.96
N ASP A 115 6.94 19.22 1.96
CA ASP A 115 5.89 20.22 2.14
C ASP A 115 4.51 19.67 1.76
N PHE A 116 3.72 19.31 2.77
CA PHE A 116 2.40 18.70 2.66
C PHE A 116 1.26 19.67 2.30
N PHE A 117 1.53 20.95 1.99
CA PHE A 117 0.48 21.94 1.70
C PHE A 117 -0.43 21.57 0.53
N SER A 118 0.10 20.91 -0.50
CA SER A 118 -0.64 20.55 -1.71
C SER A 118 0.03 19.40 -2.47
N GLN A 119 -0.72 18.70 -3.32
CA GLN A 119 -0.19 17.78 -4.33
C GLN A 119 1.08 18.27 -5.04
N GLN A 120 1.11 19.54 -5.49
CA GLN A 120 2.25 20.10 -6.21
C GLN A 120 3.48 20.29 -5.30
N THR A 121 3.29 20.75 -4.06
CA THR A 121 4.40 20.90 -3.10
C THR A 121 4.93 19.56 -2.62
N ILE A 122 4.05 18.57 -2.43
CA ILE A 122 4.40 17.17 -2.15
C ILE A 122 5.24 16.62 -3.30
N ALA A 123 4.74 16.65 -4.54
CA ALA A 123 5.45 16.15 -5.71
C ALA A 123 6.82 16.83 -5.90
N ASN A 124 6.88 18.16 -5.81
CA ASN A 124 8.14 18.92 -5.91
C ASN A 124 9.15 18.55 -4.81
N SER A 125 8.67 18.28 -3.59
CA SER A 125 9.51 17.89 -2.45
C SER A 125 10.04 16.47 -2.59
N VAL A 126 9.13 15.52 -2.86
CA VAL A 126 9.43 14.08 -3.00
C VAL A 126 10.38 13.82 -4.17
N THR A 127 10.26 14.59 -5.26
CA THR A 127 11.09 14.45 -6.47
C THR A 127 12.30 15.38 -6.51
N LYS A 128 12.56 16.16 -5.45
CA LYS A 128 13.67 17.12 -5.38
C LYS A 128 15.01 16.43 -5.69
N GLY A 129 15.75 17.04 -6.63
CA GLY A 129 17.06 16.57 -7.10
C GLY A 129 17.03 15.42 -8.12
N LEU A 130 15.85 14.89 -8.47
CA LEU A 130 15.72 13.80 -9.44
C LEU A 130 15.48 14.36 -10.85
N THR A 131 16.07 13.71 -11.85
CA THR A 131 16.05 14.22 -13.23
C THR A 131 15.29 13.31 -14.19
N THR A 132 15.29 12.00 -13.95
CA THR A 132 14.62 11.02 -14.81
C THR A 132 13.20 10.72 -14.34
N ASP A 133 12.31 10.43 -15.28
CA ASP A 133 10.92 10.05 -14.96
C ASP A 133 10.83 8.75 -14.15
N ARG A 134 11.74 7.80 -14.39
CA ARG A 134 11.94 6.60 -13.54
C ARG A 134 12.17 6.98 -12.08
N GLU A 135 13.18 7.81 -11.81
CA GLU A 135 13.52 8.18 -10.43
C GLU A 135 12.36 8.92 -9.74
N LYS A 136 11.71 9.85 -10.46
CA LYS A 136 10.53 10.56 -9.95
C LYS A 136 9.40 9.59 -9.58
N ALA A 137 9.09 8.65 -10.45
CA ALA A 137 8.03 7.65 -10.24
C ALA A 137 8.35 6.73 -9.05
N LEU A 138 9.58 6.25 -8.93
CA LEU A 138 10.03 5.42 -7.81
C LEU A 138 10.03 6.18 -6.47
N ALA A 139 10.46 7.45 -6.48
CA ALA A 139 10.40 8.32 -5.29
C ALA A 139 8.98 8.56 -4.81
N ILE A 140 8.05 8.83 -5.74
CA ILE A 140 6.62 9.03 -5.44
C ILE A 140 5.99 7.74 -4.92
N PHE A 141 6.26 6.59 -5.58
CA PHE A 141 5.82 5.29 -5.11
C PHE A 141 6.30 5.01 -3.68
N TYR A 142 7.61 5.17 -3.42
CA TYR A 142 8.17 4.86 -2.10
C TYR A 142 7.69 5.80 -1.00
N PHE A 143 7.60 7.10 -1.28
CA PHE A 143 6.93 8.06 -0.41
C PHE A 143 5.49 7.61 -0.10
N TYR A 144 4.73 7.24 -1.13
CA TYR A 144 3.32 6.94 -0.97
C TYR A 144 3.08 5.70 -0.09
N ILE A 145 3.80 4.59 -0.32
CA ILE A 145 3.66 3.35 0.46
C ILE A 145 4.17 3.46 1.90
N THR A 146 4.93 4.52 2.24
CA THR A 146 5.46 4.75 3.59
C THR A 146 4.65 5.76 4.42
N HIS A 147 3.67 6.44 3.81
CA HIS A 147 2.86 7.48 4.47
C HIS A 147 1.37 7.11 4.62
N ARG A 148 0.96 5.89 4.24
CA ARG A 148 -0.42 5.41 4.38
C ARG A 148 -0.52 3.89 4.48
N PHE A 149 -1.68 3.37 4.88
CA PHE A 149 -2.08 1.96 4.74
C PHE A 149 -3.42 1.80 3.98
N HIS A 150 -3.90 0.57 3.77
CA HIS A 150 -5.20 0.30 3.14
C HIS A 150 -6.33 0.35 4.17
N LYS A 151 -7.31 1.26 3.96
CA LYS A 151 -8.58 1.28 4.71
C LYS A 151 -9.65 2.06 3.95
N ALA A 152 -10.82 1.45 3.79
CA ALA A 152 -12.01 2.15 3.30
C ALA A 152 -12.66 3.02 4.39
N CYS A 153 -13.12 4.22 4.02
CA CYS A 153 -13.92 5.11 4.85
C CYS A 153 -15.16 5.58 4.06
N GLY A 154 -16.35 5.42 4.64
CA GLY A 154 -17.59 5.87 4.00
C GLY A 154 -17.72 7.40 3.92
N GLY A 155 -18.35 7.93 2.87
CA GLY A 155 -18.81 9.33 2.85
C GLY A 155 -17.73 10.40 2.66
N THR A 156 -16.59 10.06 2.03
CA THR A 156 -15.45 10.98 1.83
C THR A 156 -15.60 11.92 0.64
N GLY A 157 -16.57 11.69 -0.25
CA GLY A 157 -16.82 12.55 -1.43
C GLY A 157 -15.65 12.59 -2.43
N GLY A 158 -14.78 11.57 -2.43
CA GLY A 158 -13.56 11.53 -3.24
C GLY A 158 -12.31 12.11 -2.55
N ALA A 159 -12.40 12.60 -1.31
CA ALA A 159 -11.26 13.16 -0.57
C ALA A 159 -10.14 12.14 -0.30
N GLN A 160 -10.44 10.83 -0.29
CA GLN A 160 -9.41 9.79 -0.20
C GLN A 160 -8.60 9.65 -1.50
N GLY A 161 -9.11 10.09 -2.65
CA GLY A 161 -8.40 10.11 -3.94
C GLY A 161 -7.63 11.40 -4.24
N ASP A 162 -7.74 12.43 -3.39
CA ASP A 162 -6.89 13.63 -3.44
C ASP A 162 -5.68 13.41 -2.53
N ALA A 163 -4.48 13.31 -3.11
CA ALA A 163 -3.26 13.00 -2.36
C ALA A 163 -2.94 14.00 -1.23
N THR A 164 -3.42 15.26 -1.30
CA THR A 164 -3.25 16.21 -0.20
C THR A 164 -4.11 15.79 1.00
N GLN A 165 -5.38 15.47 0.76
CA GLN A 165 -6.34 15.12 1.80
C GLN A 165 -6.11 13.70 2.35
N ALA A 166 -5.81 12.75 1.46
CA ALA A 166 -5.44 11.38 1.83
C ALA A 166 -4.27 11.35 2.83
N ILE A 167 -3.23 12.15 2.60
CA ILE A 167 -2.02 12.18 3.42
C ILE A 167 -2.15 13.09 4.66
N ASN A 168 -2.88 14.21 4.61
CA ASN A 168 -3.01 15.12 5.75
C ASN A 168 -4.16 14.79 6.73
N ILE A 169 -5.25 14.17 6.25
CA ILE A 169 -6.50 14.00 7.02
C ILE A 169 -6.72 12.52 7.41
N PHE A 170 -6.45 11.59 6.50
CA PHE A 170 -6.77 10.17 6.69
C PHE A 170 -5.56 9.33 7.09
N GLY A 171 -4.45 9.36 6.34
CA GLY A 171 -3.34 8.41 6.49
C GLY A 171 -3.68 7.02 5.95
N PHE A 172 -4.79 6.86 5.24
CA PHE A 172 -5.25 5.62 4.65
C PHE A 172 -6.25 5.85 3.51
N ASN A 173 -6.28 4.94 2.53
CA ASN A 173 -7.30 4.88 1.47
C ASN A 173 -7.39 3.50 0.82
N THR A 174 -8.19 3.37 -0.25
CA THR A 174 -8.37 2.12 -1.00
C THR A 174 -7.44 2.03 -2.22
N CYS A 175 -7.39 0.88 -2.88
CA CYS A 175 -6.51 0.64 -4.05
C CYS A 175 -6.75 1.61 -5.22
N GLY A 176 -8.01 1.94 -5.55
CA GLY A 176 -8.33 2.90 -6.60
C GLY A 176 -8.05 4.35 -6.20
N ASP A 177 -8.31 4.72 -4.94
CA ASP A 177 -7.93 6.03 -4.40
C ASP A 177 -6.41 6.24 -4.41
N SER A 178 -5.65 5.20 -4.04
CA SER A 178 -4.19 5.12 -4.16
C SER A 178 -3.70 5.32 -5.58
N THR A 179 -4.35 4.63 -6.52
CA THR A 179 -4.05 4.74 -7.95
C THR A 179 -4.27 6.18 -8.46
N LEU A 180 -5.34 6.85 -8.02
CA LEU A 180 -5.60 8.27 -8.30
C LEU A 180 -4.55 9.20 -7.67
N CYS A 181 -4.16 8.95 -6.41
CA CYS A 181 -3.16 9.74 -5.70
C CYS A 181 -1.78 9.67 -6.37
N ILE A 182 -1.32 8.46 -6.72
CA ILE A 182 -0.05 8.28 -7.45
C ILE A 182 -0.13 8.93 -8.83
N ALA A 183 -1.22 8.72 -9.57
CA ALA A 183 -1.41 9.31 -10.90
C ALA A 183 -1.38 10.85 -10.88
N ASP A 184 -1.94 11.49 -9.85
CA ASP A 184 -1.80 12.95 -9.69
C ASP A 184 -0.33 13.33 -9.43
N LEU A 185 0.30 12.74 -8.40
CA LEU A 185 1.65 13.13 -7.98
C LEU A 185 2.70 12.94 -9.09
N VAL A 186 2.63 11.87 -9.89
CA VAL A 186 3.56 11.69 -11.03
C VAL A 186 3.31 12.73 -12.13
N GLY A 187 2.05 13.09 -12.39
CA GLY A 187 1.70 14.17 -13.30
C GLY A 187 2.20 15.54 -12.82
N LYS A 188 2.08 15.84 -11.52
CA LYS A 188 2.63 17.07 -10.90
C LYS A 188 4.17 17.13 -10.95
N ALA A 189 4.85 15.98 -10.92
CA ALA A 189 6.29 15.87 -11.12
C ALA A 189 6.73 15.94 -12.60
N GLY A 190 5.78 16.08 -13.53
CA GLY A 190 6.03 16.17 -14.96
C GLY A 190 6.41 14.84 -15.62
N VAL A 191 6.08 13.70 -15.00
CA VAL A 191 6.18 12.38 -15.65
C VAL A 191 5.13 12.27 -16.74
N ARG A 192 5.49 11.70 -17.90
CA ARG A 192 4.71 11.78 -19.14
C ARG A 192 3.24 11.33 -19.03
N ASP A 193 2.98 10.17 -18.41
CA ASP A 193 1.65 9.55 -18.43
C ASP A 193 1.45 8.56 -17.27
N CYS A 194 0.19 8.31 -16.92
CA CYS A 194 -0.22 7.27 -15.98
C CYS A 194 -1.55 6.67 -16.47
N ALA A 195 -1.68 5.34 -16.41
CA ALA A 195 -2.86 4.61 -16.84
C ALA A 195 -3.32 3.62 -15.76
N PHE A 196 -4.58 3.17 -15.83
CA PHE A 196 -5.04 2.07 -14.99
C PHE A 196 -4.45 0.74 -15.48
N SER A 197 -4.21 -0.19 -14.54
CA SER A 197 -4.16 -1.61 -14.84
C SER A 197 -5.56 -2.24 -14.82
N HIS A 198 -5.67 -3.41 -15.44
CA HIS A 198 -6.90 -4.16 -15.62
C HIS A 198 -6.88 -5.41 -14.72
N HIS A 199 -7.24 -5.25 -13.43
CA HIS A 199 -7.07 -6.30 -12.42
C HIS A 199 -8.39 -6.68 -11.70
N PRO A 200 -8.87 -7.94 -11.75
CA PRO A 200 -10.03 -8.41 -11.00
C PRO A 200 -9.99 -8.19 -9.48
N GLY A 201 -10.72 -7.21 -8.97
CA GLY A 201 -10.84 -6.86 -7.55
C GLY A 201 -9.78 -5.90 -7.04
N HIS A 202 -8.90 -5.37 -7.91
CA HIS A 202 -7.78 -4.52 -7.53
C HIS A 202 -7.59 -3.36 -8.51
N CYS A 203 -6.83 -2.35 -8.13
CA CYS A 203 -6.51 -1.20 -8.98
C CYS A 203 -5.05 -0.80 -8.76
N VAL A 204 -4.26 -0.74 -9.84
CA VAL A 204 -2.83 -0.41 -9.81
C VAL A 204 -2.52 0.64 -10.89
N PRO A 205 -1.69 1.67 -10.59
CA PRO A 205 -1.21 2.59 -11.62
C PRO A 205 -0.10 1.97 -12.47
N GLN A 206 -0.19 2.20 -13.78
CA GLN A 206 0.87 1.95 -14.75
C GLN A 206 1.48 3.29 -15.17
N VAL A 207 2.73 3.56 -14.80
CA VAL A 207 3.40 4.85 -15.04
C VAL A 207 4.32 4.75 -16.26
N PHE A 208 4.25 5.74 -17.16
CA PHE A 208 5.06 5.74 -18.38
C PHE A 208 6.47 6.29 -18.13
N PHE A 209 7.49 5.45 -18.28
CA PHE A 209 8.91 5.82 -18.31
C PHE A 209 9.74 4.74 -19.02
N ASP A 210 11.00 5.01 -19.35
CA ASP A 210 11.88 4.11 -20.11
C ASP A 210 11.27 3.60 -21.44
N GLY A 211 10.34 4.37 -22.03
CA GLY A 211 9.68 4.05 -23.31
C GLY A 211 8.46 3.13 -23.22
N LYS A 212 8.08 2.63 -22.04
CA LYS A 212 6.89 1.79 -21.84
C LYS A 212 6.08 2.17 -20.59
N TYR A 213 4.94 1.51 -20.39
CA TYR A 213 4.22 1.52 -19.12
C TYR A 213 4.84 0.52 -18.13
N ASN A 214 4.88 0.89 -16.85
CA ASN A 214 5.51 0.14 -15.78
C ASN A 214 4.60 0.09 -14.54
N THR A 215 4.39 -1.09 -13.98
CA THR A 215 3.42 -1.33 -12.90
C THR A 215 3.98 -0.97 -11.53
N LEU A 216 3.32 -0.07 -10.81
CA LEU A 216 3.74 0.42 -9.48
C LEU A 216 2.58 0.32 -8.47
N ASP A 217 2.41 -0.83 -7.84
CA ASP A 217 1.31 -1.10 -6.91
C ASP A 217 1.54 -0.44 -5.55
N GLY A 218 1.13 0.82 -5.47
CA GLY A 218 1.17 1.61 -4.25
C GLY A 218 0.24 1.10 -3.14
N ASP A 219 -0.56 0.07 -3.38
CA ASP A 219 -1.52 -0.50 -2.42
C ASP A 219 -1.06 -1.82 -1.82
N MET A 220 -0.60 -2.77 -2.63
CA MET A 220 0.05 -3.98 -2.10
C MET A 220 1.54 -3.77 -1.80
N ALA A 221 2.01 -2.51 -1.90
CA ALA A 221 3.39 -2.07 -1.73
C ALA A 221 4.38 -2.86 -2.60
N ALA A 222 4.00 -3.08 -3.87
CA ALA A 222 4.69 -3.98 -4.79
C ALA A 222 5.18 -3.27 -6.06
N LEU A 223 6.44 -3.54 -6.41
CA LEU A 223 6.99 -3.33 -7.75
C LEU A 223 7.72 -4.59 -8.19
N MET A 224 7.61 -4.94 -9.46
CA MET A 224 8.17 -6.17 -10.01
C MET A 224 9.24 -5.83 -11.04
N LEU A 225 10.40 -6.47 -10.92
CA LEU A 225 11.51 -6.33 -11.85
C LEU A 225 11.61 -7.53 -12.77
N MET A 226 11.91 -7.26 -14.04
CA MET A 226 12.33 -8.25 -15.02
C MET A 226 13.59 -9.00 -14.54
N ARG A 227 13.97 -10.06 -15.26
CA ARG A 227 15.04 -10.98 -14.84
C ARG A 227 16.44 -10.32 -14.78
N ASP A 228 16.60 -9.17 -15.41
CA ASP A 228 17.79 -8.30 -15.30
C ASP A 228 17.93 -7.59 -13.94
N ASN A 229 16.91 -7.66 -13.08
CA ASN A 229 16.76 -6.94 -11.81
C ASN A 229 16.97 -5.42 -11.94
N ARG A 230 16.57 -4.83 -13.09
CA ARG A 230 16.68 -3.39 -13.37
C ARG A 230 15.46 -2.84 -14.10
N THR A 231 14.99 -3.53 -15.14
CA THR A 231 13.83 -3.12 -15.93
C THR A 231 12.57 -3.41 -15.12
N LEU A 232 11.67 -2.42 -14.96
CA LEU A 232 10.38 -2.68 -14.32
C LEU A 232 9.49 -3.50 -15.26
N ALA A 233 8.62 -4.32 -14.70
CA ALA A 233 7.63 -5.07 -15.45
C ALA A 233 6.41 -4.19 -15.79
N SER A 234 5.87 -4.38 -16.99
CA SER A 234 4.54 -3.90 -17.39
C SER A 234 3.48 -4.93 -16.99
N GLU A 235 2.19 -4.57 -17.04
CA GLU A 235 1.10 -5.54 -16.86
C GLU A 235 1.22 -6.75 -17.81
N LEU A 236 1.54 -6.53 -19.09
CA LEU A 236 1.71 -7.62 -20.06
C LEU A 236 2.90 -8.55 -19.73
N ASP A 237 4.01 -8.00 -19.22
CA ASP A 237 5.14 -8.80 -18.74
C ASP A 237 4.71 -9.74 -17.59
N LEU A 238 3.87 -9.22 -16.69
CA LEU A 238 3.40 -9.90 -15.48
C LEU A 238 2.32 -10.94 -15.77
N VAL A 239 1.35 -10.60 -16.63
CA VAL A 239 0.29 -11.51 -17.11
C VAL A 239 0.89 -12.66 -17.93
N ARG A 240 2.00 -12.42 -18.65
CA ARG A 240 2.75 -13.48 -19.32
C ARG A 240 3.46 -14.39 -18.32
N ASP A 241 4.30 -13.84 -17.43
CA ASP A 241 5.11 -14.62 -16.49
C ASP A 241 4.82 -14.26 -15.02
N HIS A 242 3.83 -14.95 -14.42
CA HIS A 242 3.54 -14.82 -12.99
C HIS A 242 4.72 -15.13 -12.06
N ASP A 243 5.80 -15.81 -12.48
CA ASP A 243 6.98 -15.99 -11.62
C ASP A 243 7.67 -14.65 -11.28
N LEU A 244 7.54 -13.65 -12.16
CA LEU A 244 8.00 -12.28 -11.88
C LEU A 244 7.28 -11.66 -10.67
N ILE A 245 6.05 -12.10 -10.38
CA ILE A 245 5.26 -11.72 -9.22
C ILE A 245 5.58 -12.65 -8.04
N LYS A 246 5.50 -13.97 -8.24
CA LYS A 246 5.69 -15.00 -7.20
C LYS A 246 7.07 -14.88 -6.52
N ARG A 247 8.09 -14.37 -7.23
CA ARG A 247 9.46 -14.14 -6.73
C ARG A 247 9.65 -12.86 -5.91
N VAL A 248 8.65 -12.00 -5.83
CA VAL A 248 8.65 -10.72 -5.11
C VAL A 248 7.71 -10.81 -3.91
N HIS A 249 8.02 -10.10 -2.82
CA HIS A 249 7.16 -9.95 -1.65
C HIS A 249 6.05 -8.90 -1.88
N GLN A 250 4.87 -9.13 -1.32
CA GLN A 250 3.75 -8.16 -1.32
C GLN A 250 3.18 -7.97 0.09
N TYR A 251 2.18 -7.09 0.23
CA TYR A 251 1.50 -6.77 1.48
C TYR A 251 2.35 -5.98 2.50
N GLY A 252 3.36 -5.26 2.01
CA GLY A 252 4.14 -4.29 2.80
C GLY A 252 5.09 -4.90 3.83
N ILE A 253 5.79 -4.04 4.56
CA ILE A 253 6.90 -4.44 5.45
C ILE A 253 6.44 -5.18 6.72
N LEU A 254 5.20 -4.97 7.17
CA LEU A 254 4.58 -5.70 8.28
C LEU A 254 4.05 -7.08 7.88
N GLY A 255 3.80 -7.30 6.58
CA GLY A 255 3.32 -8.57 6.04
C GLY A 255 4.36 -9.70 6.16
N PRO A 256 3.95 -10.94 6.47
CA PRO A 256 4.86 -12.07 6.57
C PRO A 256 5.37 -12.50 5.19
N SER A 257 6.63 -12.95 5.12
CA SER A 257 7.18 -13.56 3.89
C SER A 257 6.50 -14.90 3.59
N ASN A 258 5.52 -14.93 2.66
CA ASN A 258 4.71 -16.12 2.37
C ASN A 258 4.40 -16.28 0.88
N ARG A 259 4.98 -17.30 0.23
CA ARG A 259 4.78 -17.60 -1.19
C ARG A 259 3.31 -17.75 -1.59
N LEU A 260 2.46 -18.35 -0.76
CA LEU A 260 1.05 -18.58 -1.11
C LEU A 260 0.28 -17.25 -1.20
N LEU A 261 0.68 -16.23 -0.44
CA LEU A 261 0.15 -14.87 -0.59
C LEU A 261 0.66 -14.22 -1.90
N ASN A 262 1.92 -14.46 -2.26
CA ASN A 262 2.47 -13.98 -3.54
C ASN A 262 1.75 -14.63 -4.75
N GLU A 263 1.31 -15.88 -4.62
CA GLU A 263 0.48 -16.57 -5.61
C GLU A 263 -0.96 -16.03 -5.66
N ASP A 264 -1.58 -15.73 -4.51
CA ASP A 264 -2.88 -15.06 -4.45
C ASP A 264 -2.84 -13.67 -5.13
N TYR A 265 -1.75 -12.90 -4.93
CA TYR A 265 -1.55 -11.62 -5.59
C TYR A 265 -1.27 -11.75 -7.08
N ALA A 266 -0.50 -12.75 -7.51
CA ALA A 266 -0.26 -13.02 -8.93
C ALA A 266 -1.57 -13.28 -9.70
N ALA A 267 -2.57 -13.88 -9.05
CA ALA A 267 -3.87 -14.17 -9.64
C ALA A 267 -4.65 -12.92 -10.10
N TYR A 268 -4.32 -11.72 -9.62
CA TYR A 268 -4.95 -10.47 -10.09
C TYR A 268 -4.51 -10.02 -11.48
N TYR A 269 -3.44 -10.60 -12.03
CA TYR A 269 -2.88 -10.23 -13.33
C TYR A 269 -3.44 -11.14 -14.43
N THR A 270 -4.42 -10.64 -15.17
CA THR A 270 -5.20 -11.42 -16.15
C THR A 270 -5.30 -10.81 -17.56
N TRP A 271 -4.99 -9.52 -17.72
CA TRP A 271 -5.26 -8.75 -18.93
C TRP A 271 -4.15 -8.84 -19.99
N GLU A 272 -4.50 -9.30 -21.19
CA GLU A 272 -3.57 -9.49 -22.32
C GLU A 272 -3.74 -8.44 -23.44
N GLY A 273 -4.46 -7.34 -23.17
CA GLY A 273 -4.76 -6.27 -24.13
C GLY A 273 -3.93 -5.00 -23.93
N ASP A 274 -4.12 -4.01 -24.81
CA ASP A 274 -3.46 -2.70 -24.69
C ASP A 274 -4.00 -1.87 -23.51
N THR A 275 -3.11 -1.13 -22.84
CA THR A 275 -3.47 -0.17 -21.79
C THR A 275 -4.01 1.13 -22.39
N ILE A 276 -5.34 1.29 -22.46
CA ILE A 276 -5.98 2.43 -23.14
C ILE A 276 -6.49 3.56 -22.22
N TRP A 277 -6.69 3.32 -20.92
CA TRP A 277 -7.30 4.28 -20.00
C TRP A 277 -6.28 5.12 -19.23
N LYS A 278 -5.98 6.31 -19.79
CA LYS A 278 -5.15 7.32 -19.13
C LYS A 278 -5.88 7.92 -17.93
N ILE A 279 -5.17 8.01 -16.81
CA ILE A 279 -5.64 8.62 -15.58
C ILE A 279 -5.22 10.08 -15.57
N LYS A 280 -6.18 10.97 -15.30
CA LYS A 280 -5.87 12.30 -14.76
C LYS A 280 -6.24 12.27 -13.29
N GLY A 281 -5.26 12.52 -12.43
CA GLY A 281 -5.45 12.63 -11.00
C GLY A 281 -6.47 13.71 -10.62
N TRP A 282 -7.05 13.58 -9.43
CA TRP A 282 -8.03 14.52 -8.91
C TRP A 282 -7.35 15.58 -8.05
N ALA A 283 -7.32 16.81 -8.55
CA ALA A 283 -6.82 17.97 -7.82
C ALA A 283 -7.99 18.81 -7.31
N HIS A 284 -8.52 18.46 -6.14
CA HIS A 284 -9.73 19.09 -5.58
C HIS A 284 -9.39 20.17 -4.56
N GLN A 285 -8.40 19.94 -3.68
CA GLN A 285 -8.10 20.84 -2.56
C GLN A 285 -6.59 20.98 -2.29
N ASN A 286 -6.25 22.02 -1.52
CA ASN A 286 -4.98 22.16 -0.84
C ASN A 286 -5.24 22.40 0.67
N MET A 287 -4.19 22.46 1.48
CA MET A 287 -4.30 22.78 2.91
C MET A 287 -4.46 24.29 3.17
N GLY A 288 -5.00 25.03 2.19
CA GLY A 288 -5.25 26.47 2.26
C GLY A 288 -6.27 26.79 3.35
N MET A 289 -5.98 27.84 4.12
CA MET A 289 -6.78 28.23 5.27
C MET A 289 -6.66 29.74 5.50
N VAL A 290 -7.61 30.32 6.24
CA VAL A 290 -7.55 31.71 6.68
C VAL A 290 -7.75 31.74 8.18
N LEU A 291 -6.77 32.26 8.91
CA LEU A 291 -6.91 32.53 10.34
C LEU A 291 -7.38 33.97 10.50
N ARG A 292 -8.65 34.17 10.85
CA ARG A 292 -9.17 35.49 11.29
C ARG A 292 -8.47 35.91 12.59
N PRO A 293 -8.53 37.19 12.97
CA PRO A 293 -8.14 37.61 14.32
C PRO A 293 -8.85 36.77 15.40
N HIS A 294 -8.11 36.32 16.41
CA HIS A 294 -8.60 35.39 17.45
C HIS A 294 -9.08 34.02 16.92
N GLU A 295 -8.56 33.60 15.76
CA GLU A 295 -8.70 32.25 15.21
C GLU A 295 -7.36 31.49 15.31
N ALA A 296 -7.45 30.19 15.58
CA ALA A 296 -6.30 29.32 15.74
C ALA A 296 -6.54 27.92 15.19
N ILE A 297 -5.46 27.30 14.69
CA ILE A 297 -5.37 25.87 14.45
C ILE A 297 -4.38 25.25 15.45
N GLU A 298 -4.69 24.07 15.96
CA GLU A 298 -3.80 23.30 16.83
C GLU A 298 -3.67 21.86 16.34
N TRP A 299 -2.47 21.51 15.88
CA TRP A 299 -2.06 20.14 15.64
C TRP A 299 -1.87 19.46 17.00
N ARG A 300 -2.70 18.45 17.32
CA ARG A 300 -2.61 17.68 18.57
C ARG A 300 -2.32 16.22 18.25
N TRP A 301 -1.30 15.63 18.86
CA TRP A 301 -0.96 14.22 18.66
C TRP A 301 -1.85 13.35 19.55
N GLY A 302 -2.40 12.27 18.99
CA GLY A 302 -3.40 11.43 19.65
C GLY A 302 -4.85 11.90 19.41
N HIS A 303 -5.81 11.18 19.96
CA HIS A 303 -7.25 11.37 19.77
C HIS A 303 -8.03 11.66 21.07
N GLU A 304 -9.28 12.12 20.92
CA GLU A 304 -10.24 12.31 22.02
C GLU A 304 -10.75 10.98 22.58
N LYS A 305 -11.49 10.99 23.71
CA LYS A 305 -12.09 9.80 24.31
C LYS A 305 -13.60 9.99 24.53
N PRO A 306 -14.49 9.35 23.76
CA PRO A 306 -14.21 8.41 22.66
C PRO A 306 -13.53 9.08 21.45
N VAL A 307 -12.80 8.27 20.68
CA VAL A 307 -12.14 8.70 19.43
C VAL A 307 -13.15 9.29 18.46
N LYS A 308 -12.81 10.46 17.89
CA LYS A 308 -13.62 11.12 16.86
C LYS A 308 -12.97 10.92 15.49
N TYR A 309 -13.76 10.61 14.48
CA TYR A 309 -13.32 10.38 13.11
C TYR A 309 -14.47 10.66 12.12
N HIS A 310 -14.12 10.89 10.86
CA HIS A 310 -15.06 11.03 9.75
C HIS A 310 -15.48 9.67 9.20
N GLY A 311 -16.72 9.58 8.73
CA GLY A 311 -17.22 8.47 7.92
C GLY A 311 -17.47 7.15 8.67
N ASP A 312 -17.87 6.13 7.91
CA ASP A 312 -17.95 4.77 8.42
C ASP A 312 -16.57 4.10 8.35
N MET A 313 -16.07 3.67 9.50
CA MET A 313 -14.80 2.99 9.67
C MET A 313 -14.96 1.47 9.91
N SER A 314 -16.17 0.92 9.71
CA SER A 314 -16.42 -0.52 9.71
C SER A 314 -15.64 -1.29 8.62
N GLY A 315 -15.70 -2.62 8.64
CA GLY A 315 -15.04 -3.50 7.65
C GLY A 315 -13.60 -3.86 7.99
N HIS A 316 -12.85 -4.26 6.96
CA HIS A 316 -11.45 -4.71 7.05
C HIS A 316 -10.50 -3.66 6.44
N PRO A 317 -9.28 -3.48 7.00
CA PRO A 317 -8.86 -3.95 8.31
C PRO A 317 -9.65 -3.27 9.44
N PRO A 318 -9.71 -3.86 10.66
CA PRO A 318 -10.35 -3.21 11.80
C PRO A 318 -9.76 -1.82 12.06
N PHE A 319 -10.60 -0.87 12.47
CA PHE A 319 -10.14 0.49 12.76
C PHE A 319 -9.21 0.51 13.99
N ALA A 320 -8.02 1.09 13.82
CA ALA A 320 -7.07 1.37 14.90
C ALA A 320 -7.16 2.85 15.31
N PRO A 321 -7.67 3.19 16.51
CA PRO A 321 -7.85 4.58 16.95
C PRO A 321 -6.58 5.44 16.86
N ASP A 322 -5.43 4.87 17.24
CA ASP A 322 -4.12 5.55 17.28
C ASP A 322 -3.60 5.97 15.88
N SER A 323 -4.20 5.47 14.80
CA SER A 323 -3.89 5.87 13.41
C SER A 323 -4.42 7.24 13.00
N VAL A 324 -5.32 7.84 13.81
CA VAL A 324 -5.85 9.19 13.58
C VAL A 324 -5.57 10.10 14.76
N CYS A 325 -5.36 11.39 14.47
CA CYS A 325 -5.21 12.43 15.47
C CYS A 325 -6.44 13.36 15.46
N ASN A 326 -6.76 13.94 16.61
CA ASN A 326 -7.83 14.92 16.75
C ASN A 326 -7.22 16.28 17.11
N GLY A 327 -6.95 17.10 16.10
CA GLY A 327 -6.55 18.50 16.26
C GLY A 327 -7.69 19.39 16.73
N LEU A 328 -7.44 20.70 16.85
CA LEU A 328 -8.44 21.70 17.23
C LEU A 328 -8.45 22.85 16.22
N TRP A 329 -9.63 23.34 15.90
CA TRP A 329 -9.86 24.64 15.27
C TRP A 329 -10.64 25.52 16.26
N GLU A 330 -10.18 26.73 16.52
CA GLU A 330 -10.72 27.59 17.58
C GLU A 330 -10.98 29.01 17.07
N TYR A 331 -12.14 29.57 17.40
CA TYR A 331 -12.46 30.97 17.12
C TYR A 331 -13.22 31.61 18.30
N ALA A 332 -12.62 32.66 18.87
CA ALA A 332 -13.15 33.39 20.02
C ALA A 332 -13.07 34.91 19.77
N PRO A 333 -14.00 35.49 18.97
CA PRO A 333 -13.93 36.90 18.57
C PRO A 333 -14.08 37.87 19.75
N ASP A 334 -13.30 38.95 19.73
CA ASP A 334 -13.44 40.05 20.67
C ASP A 334 -14.61 40.97 20.26
N PHE A 335 -15.69 40.93 21.05
CA PHE A 335 -16.85 41.79 20.82
C PHE A 335 -16.62 43.27 21.20
N THR A 336 -15.56 43.61 21.94
CA THR A 336 -15.22 45.02 22.19
C THR A 336 -14.69 45.71 20.92
N ASN A 337 -14.16 44.94 19.97
CA ASN A 337 -13.70 45.44 18.68
C ASN A 337 -14.72 45.20 17.55
N ASP A 338 -15.67 46.13 17.42
CA ASP A 338 -16.82 45.99 16.50
C ASP A 338 -16.44 45.81 15.02
N THR A 339 -15.30 46.35 14.58
CA THR A 339 -14.81 46.16 13.20
C THR A 339 -14.31 44.74 12.97
N GLN A 340 -13.65 44.15 13.98
CA GLN A 340 -12.95 42.88 13.88
C GLN A 340 -13.93 41.70 13.88
N TRP A 341 -14.83 41.60 14.86
CA TRP A 341 -15.77 40.46 14.93
C TRP A 341 -16.80 40.48 13.79
N ARG A 342 -17.25 41.66 13.35
CA ARG A 342 -18.14 41.81 12.20
C ARG A 342 -17.47 41.42 10.87
N ALA A 343 -16.17 41.63 10.71
CA ALA A 343 -15.46 41.13 9.53
C ALA A 343 -15.47 39.59 9.44
N GLY A 344 -15.66 38.89 10.56
CA GLY A 344 -15.76 37.44 10.64
C GLY A 344 -17.18 36.85 10.58
N ALA A 345 -18.24 37.66 10.41
CA ALA A 345 -19.64 37.22 10.46
C ALA A 345 -20.56 38.02 9.53
N THR A 346 -21.62 37.40 9.00
CA THR A 346 -22.74 38.16 8.43
C THR A 346 -23.67 38.58 9.56
N VAL A 347 -24.04 39.86 9.64
CA VAL A 347 -24.77 40.41 10.78
C VAL A 347 -25.95 41.26 10.31
N THR A 348 -27.13 41.02 10.91
CA THR A 348 -28.38 41.75 10.60
C THR A 348 -29.04 42.18 11.91
N ASP A 349 -29.39 43.46 12.03
CA ASP A 349 -30.12 44.05 13.17
C ASP A 349 -29.55 43.74 14.57
N ILE A 350 -28.20 43.77 14.69
CA ILE A 350 -27.47 43.64 15.96
C ILE A 350 -26.74 44.94 16.29
N VAL A 351 -27.02 45.48 17.48
CA VAL A 351 -26.27 46.57 18.10
C VAL A 351 -25.25 46.01 19.10
N ASN A 352 -24.13 46.71 19.24
CA ASN A 352 -23.05 46.38 20.18
C ASN A 352 -22.93 47.54 21.18
N LYS A 353 -22.92 47.23 22.47
CA LYS A 353 -22.70 48.19 23.56
C LYS A 353 -21.62 47.62 24.46
N ASP A 354 -20.42 48.19 24.35
CA ASP A 354 -19.24 47.86 25.18
C ASP A 354 -18.94 46.35 25.26
N GLY A 355 -19.09 45.63 24.13
CA GLY A 355 -18.87 44.18 24.03
C GLY A 355 -20.11 43.32 24.27
N VAL A 356 -21.27 43.91 24.59
CA VAL A 356 -22.56 43.21 24.70
C VAL A 356 -23.37 43.42 23.43
N LEU A 357 -23.63 42.33 22.72
CA LEU A 357 -24.45 42.29 21.51
C LEU A 357 -25.93 42.06 21.88
N THR A 358 -26.83 42.86 21.33
CA THR A 358 -28.29 42.69 21.49
C THR A 358 -29.01 42.92 20.15
N ALA A 359 -30.26 42.47 20.06
CA ALA A 359 -31.14 42.86 18.95
C ALA A 359 -31.33 44.38 18.92
N LYS A 360 -31.36 44.95 17.71
CA LYS A 360 -31.72 46.36 17.49
C LYS A 360 -33.19 46.59 17.90
N ASP A 361 -33.43 47.67 18.63
CA ASP A 361 -34.76 48.15 19.06
C ASP A 361 -35.65 47.09 19.75
N GLY A 362 -35.03 46.07 20.39
CA GLY A 362 -35.75 44.95 21.02
C GLY A 362 -36.42 43.98 20.02
N GLY A 363 -36.07 44.07 18.73
CA GLY A 363 -36.63 43.24 17.66
C GLY A 363 -36.03 41.84 17.61
N THR A 364 -35.61 41.41 16.41
CA THR A 364 -34.86 40.16 16.20
C THR A 364 -33.61 40.47 15.40
N GLY A 365 -32.43 40.19 15.97
CA GLY A 365 -31.14 40.30 15.30
C GLY A 365 -30.52 38.93 15.05
N THR A 366 -29.67 38.81 14.03
CA THR A 366 -28.96 37.58 13.71
C THR A 366 -27.47 37.80 13.45
N ILE A 367 -26.67 36.82 13.85
CA ILE A 367 -25.24 36.73 13.60
C ILE A 367 -24.96 35.37 12.96
N LEU A 368 -24.28 35.35 11.83
CA LEU A 368 -23.96 34.14 11.08
C LEU A 368 -22.45 34.04 10.87
N TRP A 369 -21.79 33.18 11.65
CA TRP A 369 -20.40 32.82 11.42
C TRP A 369 -20.32 31.72 10.36
N THR A 370 -19.41 31.88 9.41
CA THR A 370 -19.00 30.79 8.51
C THR A 370 -17.68 30.24 9.03
N MET A 371 -17.61 28.93 9.20
CA MET A 371 -16.44 28.22 9.71
C MET A 371 -15.92 27.33 8.59
N LYS A 372 -14.62 27.43 8.28
CA LYS A 372 -13.96 26.68 7.20
C LYS A 372 -12.63 26.13 7.68
N SER A 373 -12.32 24.90 7.31
CA SER A 373 -11.06 24.24 7.60
C SER A 373 -10.69 23.32 6.43
N PRO A 374 -9.41 23.20 6.05
CA PRO A 374 -8.98 22.18 5.09
C PRO A 374 -9.09 20.75 5.67
N TYR A 375 -9.09 20.63 7.01
CA TYR A 375 -9.33 19.39 7.74
C TYR A 375 -10.82 19.18 8.04
N ALA A 376 -11.26 17.92 8.10
CA ALA A 376 -12.63 17.56 8.41
C ALA A 376 -13.02 17.89 9.87
N PHE A 377 -14.07 18.69 10.06
CA PHE A 377 -14.73 18.90 11.35
C PHE A 377 -15.48 17.63 11.78
N ILE A 378 -15.08 17.07 12.92
CA ILE A 378 -15.54 15.77 13.46
C ILE A 378 -16.16 15.89 14.87
N GLY A 379 -16.30 17.11 15.37
CA GLY A 379 -16.89 17.42 16.67
C GLY A 379 -16.67 18.88 17.05
N GLY A 380 -17.02 19.23 18.29
CA GLY A 380 -16.73 20.55 18.83
C GLY A 380 -17.26 20.79 20.24
N ASP A 381 -17.03 22.01 20.71
CA ASP A 381 -17.58 22.58 21.94
C ASP A 381 -17.97 24.04 21.65
N LEU A 382 -19.08 24.50 22.24
CA LEU A 382 -19.61 25.85 22.04
C LEU A 382 -19.88 26.49 23.40
N ALA A 383 -18.95 27.30 23.87
CA ALA A 383 -19.11 28.05 25.11
C ALA A 383 -19.62 29.47 24.81
N VAL A 384 -20.61 29.93 25.58
CA VAL A 384 -21.33 31.19 25.34
C VAL A 384 -21.55 31.92 26.66
N THR A 385 -21.35 33.23 26.66
CA THR A 385 -21.80 34.11 27.75
C THR A 385 -22.86 35.06 27.21
N GLY A 386 -24.03 35.09 27.87
CA GLY A 386 -25.21 35.81 27.39
C GLY A 386 -26.48 35.29 28.06
N GLN A 387 -27.64 35.73 27.59
CA GLN A 387 -28.98 35.27 28.02
C GLN A 387 -29.93 35.27 26.82
N GLY A 388 -30.90 34.35 26.79
CA GLY A 388 -31.98 34.34 25.79
C GLY A 388 -31.57 34.08 24.32
N TYR A 389 -30.31 33.74 24.06
CA TYR A 389 -29.82 33.43 22.73
C TYR A 389 -30.36 32.09 22.20
N ALA A 390 -30.52 31.97 20.89
CA ALA A 390 -30.82 30.71 20.19
C ALA A 390 -29.76 30.44 19.13
N PHE A 391 -29.24 29.20 19.06
CA PHE A 391 -28.24 28.78 18.08
C PHE A 391 -28.80 27.73 17.12
N GLU A 392 -28.39 27.82 15.85
CA GLU A 392 -28.63 26.81 14.82
C GLU A 392 -27.32 26.52 14.07
N VAL A 393 -27.07 25.24 13.78
CA VAL A 393 -25.92 24.82 12.97
C VAL A 393 -26.40 24.45 11.57
N GLY A 394 -25.86 25.14 10.57
CA GLY A 394 -26.15 24.96 9.15
C GLY A 394 -25.05 24.17 8.44
N PHE A 395 -25.44 23.21 7.62
CA PHE A 395 -24.54 22.53 6.68
C PHE A 395 -25.15 22.53 5.28
N THR A 396 -24.30 22.35 4.27
CA THR A 396 -24.71 22.19 2.86
C THR A 396 -25.66 21.00 2.71
N ASP A 397 -26.76 21.17 1.98
CA ASP A 397 -27.69 20.09 1.69
C ASP A 397 -27.06 19.06 0.73
N ALA A 398 -27.26 17.77 1.01
CA ALA A 398 -26.63 16.68 0.28
C ALA A 398 -27.21 16.45 -1.15
N LYS A 399 -28.34 17.07 -1.48
CA LYS A 399 -29.02 16.97 -2.78
C LYS A 399 -28.95 18.29 -3.57
N ASP A 400 -28.79 19.42 -2.91
CA ASP A 400 -28.68 20.75 -3.52
C ASP A 400 -27.63 21.61 -2.80
N TRP A 401 -26.42 21.67 -3.36
CA TRP A 401 -25.28 22.40 -2.79
C TRP A 401 -25.54 23.91 -2.56
N ARG A 402 -26.60 24.48 -3.16
CA ARG A 402 -27.00 25.88 -2.95
C ARG A 402 -27.80 26.09 -1.67
N LYS A 403 -28.33 25.02 -1.07
CA LYS A 403 -29.15 25.06 0.15
C LYS A 403 -28.32 24.75 1.39
N ARG A 404 -28.74 25.35 2.51
CA ARG A 404 -28.16 25.14 3.84
C ARG A 404 -29.27 24.65 4.75
N ASN A 405 -29.09 23.46 5.33
CA ASN A 405 -30.02 22.88 6.30
C ASN A 405 -29.53 23.27 7.70
N PHE A 406 -30.31 24.11 8.37
CA PHE A 406 -30.05 24.56 9.74
C PHE A 406 -30.80 23.70 10.75
N THR A 407 -30.08 23.16 11.73
CA THR A 407 -30.62 22.41 12.87
C THR A 407 -30.51 23.27 14.13
N PRO A 408 -31.62 23.56 14.84
CA PRO A 408 -31.58 24.22 16.15
C PRO A 408 -30.86 23.38 17.20
N LEU A 409 -30.06 24.04 18.04
CA LEU A 409 -29.47 23.45 19.24
C LEU A 409 -30.44 23.67 20.41
N ALA A 410 -30.92 22.60 21.05
CA ALA A 410 -31.75 22.71 22.25
C ALA A 410 -30.89 23.06 23.48
N THR A 411 -29.66 22.56 23.50
CA THR A 411 -28.59 22.92 24.43
C THR A 411 -27.28 23.12 23.67
N LEU A 412 -26.32 23.84 24.27
CA LEU A 412 -24.98 24.02 23.66
C LEU A 412 -24.23 22.68 23.51
N ALA A 413 -24.53 21.69 24.34
CA ALA A 413 -23.94 20.35 24.25
C ALA A 413 -24.37 19.58 22.97
N ASP A 414 -25.50 19.95 22.36
CA ASP A 414 -25.97 19.34 21.10
C ASP A 414 -25.06 19.70 19.91
N PHE A 415 -24.17 20.69 20.06
CA PHE A 415 -23.25 21.16 19.02
C PHE A 415 -22.31 20.04 18.52
N ASP A 416 -21.71 19.28 19.44
CA ASP A 416 -20.80 18.16 19.10
C ASP A 416 -21.51 17.09 18.26
N LEU A 417 -22.77 16.80 18.60
CA LEU A 417 -23.58 15.77 17.95
C LEU A 417 -23.89 16.09 16.48
N GLN A 418 -23.81 17.36 16.05
CA GLN A 418 -24.08 17.76 14.66
C GLN A 418 -23.02 17.28 13.65
N PHE A 419 -21.84 16.89 14.15
CA PHE A 419 -20.70 16.40 13.35
C PHE A 419 -20.62 14.87 13.32
N LYS A 420 -21.27 14.18 14.26
CA LYS A 420 -21.16 12.72 14.41
C LYS A 420 -21.87 11.97 13.27
N GLY A 421 -21.17 11.03 12.64
CA GLY A 421 -21.76 10.11 11.65
C GLY A 421 -22.22 10.75 10.35
N ARG A 422 -21.68 11.93 9.98
CA ARG A 422 -22.06 12.62 8.73
C ARG A 422 -21.58 11.83 7.50
N ALA A 423 -22.50 11.64 6.55
CA ALA A 423 -22.22 10.97 5.27
C ALA A 423 -21.43 11.84 4.26
N ALA A 424 -21.18 13.11 4.56
CA ALA A 424 -20.35 14.01 3.76
C ALA A 424 -19.38 14.75 4.68
N MET A 425 -18.11 14.81 4.29
CA MET A 425 -17.03 15.43 5.04
C MET A 425 -17.31 16.92 5.29
N ALA A 426 -17.40 17.31 6.56
CA ALA A 426 -17.68 18.69 6.94
C ALA A 426 -16.39 19.53 6.95
N VAL A 427 -16.09 20.21 5.84
CA VAL A 427 -15.00 21.21 5.75
C VAL A 427 -15.50 22.66 5.85
N GLU A 428 -16.82 22.85 5.75
CA GLU A 428 -17.51 24.13 5.93
C GLU A 428 -18.82 23.90 6.69
N TYR A 429 -19.13 24.80 7.63
CA TYR A 429 -20.44 24.89 8.25
C TYR A 429 -20.75 26.35 8.65
N TRP A 430 -22.01 26.60 9.00
CA TRP A 430 -22.49 27.90 9.44
C TRP A 430 -23.04 27.81 10.86
N LEU A 431 -22.62 28.71 11.75
CA LEU A 431 -23.24 28.87 13.06
C LEU A 431 -24.08 30.14 13.07
N LYS A 432 -25.39 30.01 13.26
CA LYS A 432 -26.32 31.14 13.33
C LYS A 432 -26.74 31.35 14.79
N CYS A 433 -26.49 32.54 15.34
CA CYS A 433 -27.10 33.00 16.58
C CYS A 433 -28.26 33.95 16.25
N THR A 434 -29.39 33.77 16.94
CA THR A 434 -30.54 34.67 16.92
C THR A 434 -30.72 35.28 18.31
N LEU A 435 -30.79 36.61 18.38
CA LEU A 435 -31.14 37.36 19.59
C LEU A 435 -32.51 38.02 19.36
N LYS A 436 -33.41 37.92 20.34
CA LYS A 436 -34.75 38.49 20.28
C LYS A 436 -35.09 39.19 21.59
N GLY A 437 -35.75 40.35 21.54
CA GLY A 437 -36.17 41.07 22.74
C GLY A 437 -34.98 41.53 23.59
N ASP A 438 -34.93 41.05 24.83
CA ASP A 438 -33.89 41.30 25.84
C ASP A 438 -32.70 40.32 25.75
N ALA A 439 -32.70 39.38 24.79
CA ALA A 439 -31.59 38.47 24.58
C ALA A 439 -30.27 39.21 24.28
N SER A 440 -29.20 38.71 24.89
CA SER A 440 -27.87 39.30 24.85
C SER A 440 -26.78 38.25 24.70
N LEU A 441 -25.65 38.66 24.11
CA LEU A 441 -24.48 37.84 23.87
C LEU A 441 -23.21 38.68 24.12
N SER A 442 -22.38 38.30 25.09
CA SER A 442 -21.16 39.01 25.47
C SER A 442 -19.86 38.21 25.27
N ALA A 443 -19.97 36.90 25.03
CA ALA A 443 -18.86 36.10 24.50
C ALA A 443 -19.39 34.88 23.72
N VAL A 444 -18.68 34.52 22.65
CA VAL A 444 -18.82 33.21 21.99
C VAL A 444 -17.43 32.61 21.82
N HIS A 445 -17.31 31.31 22.09
CA HIS A 445 -16.09 30.56 21.89
C HIS A 445 -16.46 29.27 21.16
N ILE A 446 -16.05 29.20 19.89
CA ILE A 446 -16.30 28.06 19.00
C ILE A 446 -15.03 27.21 18.98
N LYS A 447 -15.13 25.95 19.41
CA LYS A 447 -14.07 24.95 19.27
C LYS A 447 -14.57 23.83 18.37
N ASN A 448 -13.77 23.38 17.42
CA ASN A 448 -14.07 22.22 16.60
C ASN A 448 -12.94 21.20 16.66
N ASP A 449 -13.30 19.95 16.90
CA ASP A 449 -12.38 18.83 16.71
C ASP A 449 -12.19 18.60 15.21
N ILE A 450 -10.93 18.48 14.77
CA ILE A 450 -10.57 18.25 13.36
C ILE A 450 -9.72 16.99 13.20
N GLN A 451 -10.00 16.18 12.17
CA GLN A 451 -9.24 14.96 11.90
C GLN A 451 -7.91 15.26 11.23
N MET A 452 -6.83 14.63 11.71
CA MET A 452 -5.49 14.74 11.15
C MET A 452 -4.83 13.36 11.03
N ALA A 453 -3.96 13.20 10.04
CA ALA A 453 -3.11 12.02 9.86
C ALA A 453 -1.72 12.26 10.47
N PRO A 454 -1.25 11.42 11.41
CA PRO A 454 -0.03 11.70 12.19
C PRO A 454 1.25 11.75 11.35
N LEU A 455 1.35 10.95 10.28
CA LEU A 455 2.57 10.86 9.45
C LEU A 455 2.85 12.12 8.62
N ALA A 456 1.89 13.04 8.50
CA ALA A 456 2.04 14.34 7.82
C ALA A 456 2.16 15.53 8.79
N MET A 457 2.02 15.29 10.11
CA MET A 457 2.10 16.36 11.11
C MET A 457 3.55 16.80 11.35
N PRO A 458 3.78 18.08 11.71
CA PRO A 458 5.13 18.64 11.84
C PRO A 458 5.83 18.21 13.15
N SER A 459 6.14 16.92 13.25
CA SER A 459 6.69 16.22 14.43
C SER A 459 8.18 16.49 14.64
N MET A 460 8.58 16.76 15.89
CA MET A 460 9.98 16.87 16.30
C MET A 460 10.67 15.52 16.53
N THR A 461 12.00 15.54 16.47
CA THR A 461 12.92 14.45 16.83
C THR A 461 13.94 14.91 17.87
N VAL A 462 14.58 14.00 18.62
CA VAL A 462 15.63 14.39 19.59
C VAL A 462 16.78 15.10 18.85
N GLY A 463 17.18 16.26 19.36
CA GLY A 463 18.17 17.14 18.74
C GLY A 463 17.58 18.48 18.31
N ASP A 464 18.23 19.14 17.36
CA ASP A 464 17.84 20.47 16.88
C ASP A 464 16.83 20.37 15.71
N ASN A 465 15.63 20.89 15.90
CA ASN A 465 14.52 20.86 14.94
C ASN A 465 14.34 22.25 14.32
N ARG A 466 14.53 22.36 13.00
CA ARG A 466 14.41 23.61 12.25
C ARG A 466 13.03 23.72 11.60
N PHE A 467 12.18 24.58 12.15
CA PHE A 467 10.85 24.87 11.63
C PHE A 467 10.88 26.04 10.64
N THR A 468 10.04 25.99 9.60
CA THR A 468 9.85 27.10 8.66
C THR A 468 8.38 27.46 8.56
N TYR A 469 8.04 28.70 8.93
CA TYR A 469 6.76 29.31 8.67
C TYR A 469 6.73 29.90 7.26
N LEU A 470 5.65 29.61 6.53
CA LEU A 470 5.41 30.00 5.14
C LEU A 470 3.99 30.56 4.98
N GLU A 471 3.79 31.35 3.92
CA GLU A 471 2.47 31.69 3.41
C GLU A 471 2.38 31.23 1.95
N HIS A 472 1.47 30.31 1.64
CA HIS A 472 1.33 29.80 0.28
C HIS A 472 0.47 30.71 -0.60
N PRO A 473 0.75 30.81 -1.92
CA PRO A 473 -0.05 31.62 -2.83
C PRO A 473 -1.54 31.33 -2.74
N SER A 474 -2.37 32.37 -2.77
CA SER A 474 -3.84 32.26 -2.75
C SER A 474 -4.48 33.11 -3.83
N SER A 475 -5.58 32.60 -4.40
CA SER A 475 -6.49 33.38 -5.24
C SER A 475 -7.31 34.40 -4.44
N SER A 476 -7.41 34.24 -3.10
CA SER A 476 -8.09 35.19 -2.20
C SER A 476 -7.25 36.41 -1.80
N GLY A 477 -5.99 36.50 -2.27
CA GLY A 477 -5.07 37.60 -1.96
C GLY A 477 -3.93 37.18 -1.02
N SER A 478 -3.34 38.16 -0.34
CA SER A 478 -2.20 37.97 0.59
C SER A 478 -2.48 38.58 1.97
N SER A 479 -1.79 38.08 3.00
CA SER A 479 -1.86 38.61 4.36
C SER A 479 -1.48 40.10 4.40
N LYS A 480 -2.39 40.95 4.90
CA LYS A 480 -2.18 42.41 4.98
C LYS A 480 -1.30 42.82 6.17
N ALA A 481 -1.36 42.05 7.25
CA ALA A 481 -0.50 42.16 8.41
C ALA A 481 -0.26 40.75 8.97
N ARG A 482 0.83 40.58 9.72
CA ARG A 482 1.23 39.30 10.32
C ARG A 482 1.53 39.54 11.79
N ASN A 483 0.78 38.86 12.64
CA ASN A 483 1.05 38.77 14.07
C ASN A 483 0.50 37.41 14.52
N LEU A 484 1.25 36.36 14.23
CA LEU A 484 0.93 35.00 14.66
C LEU A 484 1.78 34.63 15.86
N LYS A 485 1.18 33.91 16.80
CA LYS A 485 1.90 33.23 17.87
C LYS A 485 1.86 31.74 17.61
N ILE A 486 3.03 31.11 17.57
CA ILE A 486 3.17 29.65 17.43
C ILE A 486 3.65 29.08 18.76
N THR A 487 2.83 28.27 19.41
CA THR A 487 3.11 27.65 20.71
C THR A 487 3.30 26.14 20.53
N HIS A 488 4.43 25.62 21.02
CA HIS A 488 4.78 24.20 20.97
C HIS A 488 4.70 23.62 22.37
N HIS A 489 4.18 22.39 22.49
CA HIS A 489 4.16 21.59 23.70
C HIS A 489 4.64 20.17 23.39
N TRP A 490 5.63 19.70 24.14
CA TRP A 490 6.20 18.35 24.01
C TRP A 490 6.66 17.79 25.36
N MET A 491 6.88 16.48 25.42
CA MET A 491 7.46 15.76 26.54
C MET A 491 8.86 15.27 26.18
N GLU A 492 9.84 15.51 27.04
CA GLU A 492 11.17 14.91 26.93
C GLU A 492 11.29 13.73 27.90
N THR A 493 11.83 12.61 27.45
CA THR A 493 12.02 11.43 28.31
C THR A 493 13.41 10.82 28.13
N SER A 494 13.90 10.15 29.17
CA SER A 494 15.21 9.48 29.20
C SER A 494 15.14 8.09 29.85
N ARG A 495 13.96 7.47 29.86
CA ARG A 495 13.67 6.18 30.51
C ARG A 495 14.41 4.98 29.90
N THR A 496 14.83 5.12 28.65
CA THR A 496 15.59 4.14 27.86
C THR A 496 16.39 4.89 26.80
N ARG A 497 17.53 4.34 26.38
CA ARG A 497 18.39 4.84 25.31
C ARG A 497 18.25 3.90 24.12
N PRO A 498 18.03 4.42 22.90
CA PRO A 498 17.88 3.57 21.72
C PRO A 498 19.14 2.70 21.51
N PRO A 499 18.99 1.49 20.95
CA PRO A 499 20.11 0.60 20.68
C PRO A 499 21.08 1.27 19.71
N LYS A 500 22.37 0.93 19.82
CA LYS A 500 23.37 1.40 18.85
C LYS A 500 23.08 0.82 17.46
N ALA A 501 23.55 1.51 16.43
CA ALA A 501 23.60 0.92 15.10
C ALA A 501 24.52 -0.31 15.10
N PRO A 502 24.20 -1.37 14.33
CA PRO A 502 25.13 -2.46 14.01
C PRO A 502 26.47 -1.94 13.49
N GLU A 503 27.56 -2.31 14.16
CA GLU A 503 28.87 -1.69 13.96
C GLU A 503 29.59 -2.13 12.68
N ALA A 504 29.29 -3.34 12.15
CA ALA A 504 29.93 -3.86 10.95
C ALA A 504 29.06 -4.85 10.16
N ALA A 505 29.19 -4.80 8.83
CA ALA A 505 28.83 -5.88 7.92
C ALA A 505 29.77 -7.07 8.11
N VAL A 506 29.22 -8.24 8.42
CA VAL A 506 29.98 -9.50 8.52
C VAL A 506 30.03 -10.19 7.15
N TYR A 507 28.93 -10.20 6.41
CA TYR A 507 28.89 -10.63 5.02
C TYR A 507 27.64 -10.10 4.30
N PRO A 508 27.73 -9.60 3.05
CA PRO A 508 28.96 -9.20 2.38
C PRO A 508 29.61 -8.04 3.15
N VAL A 509 30.92 -8.12 3.40
CA VAL A 509 31.68 -7.01 4.03
C VAL A 509 31.64 -5.76 3.15
N ASP A 510 31.86 -4.59 3.75
CA ASP A 510 31.93 -3.33 3.01
C ASP A 510 33.07 -3.32 1.98
N GLY A 511 32.79 -2.80 0.78
CA GLY A 511 33.64 -2.93 -0.41
C GLY A 511 33.79 -4.37 -0.94
N GLY A 512 33.07 -5.33 -0.37
CA GLY A 512 33.26 -6.76 -0.60
C GLY A 512 32.59 -7.32 -1.86
N LYS A 513 32.70 -8.64 -2.00
CA LYS A 513 32.07 -9.42 -3.06
C LYS A 513 31.32 -10.60 -2.47
N THR A 514 30.19 -10.98 -3.04
CA THR A 514 29.53 -12.25 -2.71
C THR A 514 30.24 -13.42 -3.39
N ASP A 515 29.86 -14.65 -3.03
CA ASP A 515 30.11 -15.83 -3.86
C ASP A 515 28.78 -16.46 -4.28
N GLY A 516 28.17 -15.92 -5.33
CA GLY A 516 26.81 -16.27 -5.77
C GLY A 516 25.76 -15.21 -5.40
N THR A 517 24.53 -15.43 -5.86
CA THR A 517 23.37 -14.55 -5.62
C THR A 517 22.40 -15.11 -4.58
N ASP A 518 22.70 -16.30 -4.04
CA ASP A 518 22.13 -16.94 -2.85
C ASP A 518 22.75 -16.33 -1.58
N VAL A 519 22.51 -15.03 -1.36
CA VAL A 519 23.15 -14.26 -0.28
C VAL A 519 22.40 -14.42 1.05
N VAL A 520 23.14 -14.65 2.13
CA VAL A 520 22.71 -14.45 3.52
C VAL A 520 23.42 -13.21 4.04
N PHE A 521 22.72 -12.09 4.17
CA PHE A 521 23.27 -10.88 4.78
C PHE A 521 23.47 -11.12 6.28
N LEU A 522 24.65 -10.78 6.80
CA LEU A 522 25.08 -10.97 8.18
C LEU A 522 25.70 -9.67 8.69
N TRP A 523 25.32 -9.26 9.90
CA TRP A 523 25.88 -8.08 10.57
C TRP A 523 26.21 -8.38 12.03
N MET A 524 27.10 -7.58 12.61
CA MET A 524 27.36 -7.62 14.06
C MET A 524 26.06 -7.25 14.80
N PRO A 525 25.57 -8.07 15.75
CA PRO A 525 24.39 -7.72 16.55
C PRO A 525 24.55 -6.35 17.22
N ALA A 526 23.47 -5.58 17.24
CA ALA A 526 23.46 -4.27 17.90
C ALA A 526 23.65 -4.42 19.42
N ALA A 527 24.44 -3.52 20.00
CA ALA A 527 24.57 -3.39 21.44
C ALA A 527 23.60 -2.34 21.98
N ASP A 528 22.83 -2.70 22.99
CA ASP A 528 21.93 -1.77 23.68
C ASP A 528 22.64 -1.06 24.85
N PRO A 529 22.56 0.28 24.99
CA PRO A 529 23.23 1.00 26.08
C PRO A 529 22.69 0.71 27.49
N ASP A 530 21.43 0.28 27.62
CA ASP A 530 20.77 -0.07 28.88
C ASP A 530 20.74 -1.59 29.13
N GLY A 531 21.14 -2.38 28.13
CA GLY A 531 21.12 -3.85 28.17
C GLY A 531 19.77 -4.45 27.79
N ASP A 532 18.87 -3.66 27.19
CA ASP A 532 17.60 -4.17 26.67
C ASP A 532 17.84 -5.13 25.49
N ALA A 533 17.00 -6.16 25.38
CA ALA A 533 17.14 -7.17 24.33
C ALA A 533 16.76 -6.60 22.95
N ILE A 534 17.57 -6.86 21.93
CA ILE A 534 17.22 -6.54 20.54
C ILE A 534 16.11 -7.48 20.08
N THR A 535 14.94 -6.93 19.72
CA THR A 535 13.74 -7.70 19.34
C THR A 535 13.55 -7.80 17.83
N ASP A 536 14.07 -6.83 17.06
CA ASP A 536 13.94 -6.80 15.61
C ASP A 536 15.08 -6.02 14.94
N TYR A 537 15.20 -6.18 13.63
CA TYR A 537 16.04 -5.38 12.75
C TYR A 537 15.24 -4.93 11.53
N HIS A 538 15.48 -3.69 11.08
CA HIS A 538 15.01 -3.18 9.79
C HIS A 538 16.19 -3.23 8.83
N PHE A 539 16.12 -4.12 7.85
CA PHE A 539 17.10 -4.27 6.76
C PHE A 539 16.61 -3.52 5.53
N GLN A 540 17.51 -2.85 4.81
CA GLN A 540 17.22 -2.28 3.50
C GLN A 540 18.43 -2.40 2.55
N LEU A 541 18.18 -2.73 1.28
CA LEU A 541 19.16 -2.79 0.18
C LEU A 541 18.66 -2.00 -1.05
N SER A 542 19.57 -1.25 -1.67
CA SER A 542 19.32 -0.43 -2.85
C SER A 542 20.43 -0.60 -3.90
N ASP A 543 20.15 -0.23 -5.15
CA ASP A 543 21.17 0.02 -6.18
C ASP A 543 21.77 1.43 -6.10
N ARG A 544 21.29 2.25 -5.14
CA ARG A 544 21.74 3.63 -4.89
C ARG A 544 22.47 3.77 -3.57
N SER A 545 23.58 4.52 -3.58
CA SER A 545 24.35 4.85 -2.37
C SER A 545 23.62 5.78 -1.40
N ASP A 546 22.56 6.46 -1.86
CA ASP A 546 21.74 7.36 -1.02
C ASP A 546 20.63 6.63 -0.25
N MET A 547 20.44 5.33 -0.48
CA MET A 547 19.42 4.48 0.15
C MET A 547 17.99 5.07 0.10
N ARG A 548 17.70 5.93 -0.90
CA ARG A 548 16.45 6.72 -0.93
C ARG A 548 15.17 5.88 -1.10
N TRP A 549 15.31 4.66 -1.62
CA TRP A 549 14.28 3.62 -1.71
C TRP A 549 14.97 2.25 -1.91
N PRO A 550 14.32 1.13 -1.55
CA PRO A 550 14.86 -0.21 -1.80
C PRO A 550 14.82 -0.58 -3.29
N LEU A 551 15.66 -1.54 -3.69
CA LEU A 551 15.68 -2.07 -5.06
C LEU A 551 14.34 -2.77 -5.43
N SER A 552 13.74 -3.48 -4.48
CA SER A 552 12.41 -4.10 -4.62
C SER A 552 11.84 -4.44 -3.23
N PRO A 553 10.57 -4.87 -3.11
CA PRO A 553 9.96 -5.26 -1.83
C PRO A 553 10.62 -6.45 -1.11
N ASN A 554 11.51 -7.19 -1.78
CA ASN A 554 12.36 -8.20 -1.13
C ASN A 554 13.48 -7.55 -0.31
N PHE A 555 13.87 -6.33 -0.64
CA PHE A 555 15.03 -5.62 -0.12
C PHE A 555 14.66 -4.52 0.88
N GLU A 556 13.48 -4.59 1.49
CA GLU A 556 13.14 -3.84 2.71
C GLU A 556 12.31 -4.74 3.63
N LYS A 557 12.85 -5.02 4.83
CA LYS A 557 12.31 -6.03 5.75
C LYS A 557 12.46 -5.66 7.21
N TYR A 558 11.42 -5.98 7.98
CA TYR A 558 11.59 -6.33 9.39
C TYR A 558 11.93 -7.81 9.49
N ILE A 559 13.04 -8.13 10.14
CA ILE A 559 13.54 -9.52 10.24
C ILE A 559 12.56 -10.41 11.01
N SER A 560 11.80 -9.84 11.96
CA SER A 560 10.68 -10.51 12.64
C SER A 560 9.57 -11.03 11.71
N ARG A 561 9.48 -10.54 10.46
CA ARG A 561 8.51 -10.93 9.42
C ARG A 561 9.13 -11.88 8.36
N THR A 562 10.31 -12.44 8.65
CA THR A 562 11.06 -13.37 7.81
C THR A 562 11.37 -14.68 8.55
N PRO A 563 11.81 -15.75 7.85
CA PRO A 563 12.32 -16.97 8.48
C PRO A 563 13.55 -16.77 9.40
N ASP A 564 14.19 -15.60 9.35
CA ASP A 564 15.36 -15.25 10.18
C ASP A 564 15.02 -14.50 11.46
N LYS A 565 13.73 -14.43 11.83
CA LYS A 565 13.25 -13.86 13.10
C LYS A 565 14.15 -14.25 14.29
N GLY A 566 14.63 -13.24 15.02
CA GLY A 566 15.49 -13.42 16.19
C GLY A 566 16.99 -13.56 15.89
N LYS A 567 17.42 -13.38 14.63
CA LYS A 567 18.84 -13.41 14.23
C LYS A 567 19.30 -12.05 13.68
N ALA A 568 20.60 -11.80 13.75
CA ALA A 568 21.25 -10.67 13.07
C ALA A 568 21.61 -11.04 11.61
N GLN A 569 20.61 -11.51 10.85
CA GLN A 569 20.79 -11.93 9.46
C GLN A 569 19.55 -11.72 8.60
N TYR A 570 19.74 -11.67 7.27
CA TYR A 570 18.66 -11.76 6.30
C TYR A 570 19.04 -12.67 5.12
N THR A 571 18.35 -13.81 5.00
CA THR A 571 18.51 -14.77 3.90
C THR A 571 17.64 -14.37 2.72
N LEU A 572 18.22 -14.21 1.53
CA LEU A 572 17.43 -14.03 0.31
C LEU A 572 16.61 -15.29 0.01
N PRO A 573 15.32 -15.16 -0.36
CA PRO A 573 14.43 -16.31 -0.51
C PRO A 573 14.77 -17.21 -1.72
N ARG A 574 15.62 -16.74 -2.65
CA ARG A 574 16.15 -17.49 -3.79
C ARG A 574 17.34 -16.76 -4.44
N PRO A 575 18.25 -17.48 -5.14
CA PRO A 575 19.22 -16.84 -6.03
C PRO A 575 18.53 -16.11 -7.20
N GLY A 576 19.27 -15.20 -7.84
CA GLY A 576 18.83 -14.45 -9.02
C GLY A 576 18.03 -13.18 -8.76
N LEU A 577 17.91 -12.75 -7.49
CA LEU A 577 17.32 -11.46 -7.12
C LEU A 577 18.32 -10.28 -7.18
N LEU A 578 19.60 -10.60 -7.32
CA LEU A 578 20.70 -9.64 -7.54
C LEU A 578 21.39 -10.01 -8.86
N THR A 579 21.91 -9.02 -9.57
CA THR A 579 22.57 -9.19 -10.87
C THR A 579 24.09 -9.20 -10.69
N PRO A 580 24.82 -10.24 -11.14
CA PRO A 580 26.27 -10.29 -11.02
C PRO A 580 26.97 -9.10 -11.69
N GLY A 581 28.09 -8.66 -11.10
CA GLY A 581 28.85 -7.48 -11.54
C GLY A 581 28.25 -6.13 -11.13
N VAL A 582 27.06 -6.10 -10.54
CA VAL A 582 26.42 -4.86 -10.06
C VAL A 582 26.83 -4.56 -8.62
N LEU A 583 27.15 -3.29 -8.37
CA LEU A 583 27.39 -2.72 -7.05
C LEU A 583 26.05 -2.35 -6.39
N TYR A 584 25.81 -2.91 -5.21
CA TYR A 584 24.63 -2.65 -4.38
C TYR A 584 25.06 -2.09 -3.02
N TYR A 585 24.11 -1.44 -2.34
CA TYR A 585 24.31 -0.79 -1.05
C TYR A 585 23.27 -1.30 -0.06
N TRP A 586 23.67 -1.52 1.19
CA TRP A 586 22.75 -1.96 2.24
C TRP A 586 23.09 -1.37 3.61
N HIS A 587 22.08 -1.30 4.46
CA HIS A 587 22.20 -0.87 5.86
C HIS A 587 21.14 -1.54 6.73
N VAL A 588 21.33 -1.47 8.04
CA VAL A 588 20.44 -2.07 9.03
C VAL A 588 20.36 -1.23 10.31
N LYS A 589 19.19 -1.18 10.94
CA LYS A 589 19.00 -0.64 12.30
C LYS A 589 18.27 -1.65 13.19
N ALA A 590 18.46 -1.54 14.50
CA ALA A 590 17.88 -2.43 15.50
C ALA A 590 16.68 -1.81 16.23
N LYS A 591 15.74 -2.65 16.70
CA LYS A 591 14.66 -2.31 17.65
C LYS A 591 14.92 -3.03 18.97
N ASP A 592 14.86 -2.33 20.09
CA ASP A 592 15.00 -2.92 21.43
C ASP A 592 13.67 -3.56 21.95
N ALA A 593 13.66 -3.97 23.22
CA ALA A 593 12.50 -4.53 23.91
C ALA A 593 11.52 -3.48 24.45
N LYS A 594 11.87 -2.19 24.42
CA LYS A 594 10.97 -1.05 24.70
C LYS A 594 10.25 -0.58 23.43
N GLY A 595 10.66 -1.09 22.28
CA GLY A 595 10.12 -0.80 20.96
C GLY A 595 10.77 0.40 20.28
N VAL A 596 11.93 0.85 20.76
CA VAL A 596 12.64 2.01 20.21
C VAL A 596 13.63 1.55 19.14
N TRP A 597 13.63 2.25 18.01
CA TRP A 597 14.57 2.07 16.91
C TRP A 597 15.86 2.86 17.14
N GLY A 598 16.99 2.18 16.96
CA GLY A 598 18.31 2.77 16.84
C GLY A 598 18.53 3.51 15.51
N PRO A 599 19.66 4.22 15.37
CA PRO A 599 20.09 4.76 14.08
C PRO A 599 20.45 3.64 13.10
N TRP A 600 20.44 3.97 11.81
CA TRP A 600 21.01 3.11 10.76
C TRP A 600 22.51 2.91 10.96
N SER A 601 23.01 1.74 10.57
CA SER A 601 24.43 1.48 10.34
C SER A 601 25.02 2.43 9.30
N ALA A 602 26.34 2.40 9.16
CA ALA A 602 26.94 2.88 7.91
C ALA A 602 26.32 2.13 6.72
N THR A 603 26.19 2.84 5.59
CA THR A 603 25.79 2.23 4.32
C THR A 603 26.99 1.47 3.75
N TRP A 604 26.86 0.15 3.62
CA TRP A 604 27.92 -0.73 3.15
C TRP A 604 27.69 -1.10 1.68
N GLY A 605 28.74 -1.00 0.86
CA GLY A 605 28.71 -1.38 -0.55
C GLY A 605 29.23 -2.80 -0.79
N PHE A 606 28.67 -3.53 -1.75
CA PHE A 606 29.22 -4.80 -2.21
C PHE A 606 28.90 -5.07 -3.68
N THR A 607 29.75 -5.84 -4.37
CA THR A 607 29.45 -6.34 -5.73
C THR A 607 28.90 -7.77 -5.66
N ALA A 608 27.76 -8.02 -6.32
CA ALA A 608 27.24 -9.38 -6.47
C ALA A 608 28.07 -10.18 -7.49
N GLU A 609 28.32 -11.46 -7.22
CA GLU A 609 29.06 -12.37 -8.11
C GLU A 609 28.26 -13.66 -8.37
N GLY A 610 28.73 -14.48 -9.32
CA GLY A 610 28.07 -15.71 -9.76
C GLY A 610 27.63 -15.65 -11.23
N PRO A 611 26.97 -16.68 -11.77
CA PRO A 611 26.48 -16.67 -13.15
C PRO A 611 25.16 -15.91 -13.24
N ALA A 612 24.94 -15.17 -14.33
CA ALA A 612 23.62 -14.60 -14.63
C ALA A 612 22.71 -15.61 -15.36
N TYR A 613 21.41 -15.34 -15.40
CA TYR A 613 20.40 -16.26 -15.96
C TYR A 613 20.60 -16.49 -17.47
N PRO A 614 20.40 -17.71 -18.00
CA PRO A 614 20.51 -17.99 -19.43
C PRO A 614 19.60 -17.10 -20.29
N VAL A 615 20.12 -16.69 -21.45
CA VAL A 615 19.42 -15.81 -22.40
C VAL A 615 19.15 -16.54 -23.71
N ASN A 616 18.35 -15.94 -24.61
CA ASN A 616 17.98 -16.50 -25.92
C ASN A 616 17.40 -17.93 -25.83
N VAL A 617 16.56 -18.20 -24.81
CA VAL A 617 15.95 -19.51 -24.63
C VAL A 617 14.86 -19.72 -25.69
N ALA A 618 15.03 -20.76 -26.50
CA ALA A 618 14.14 -21.07 -27.62
C ALA A 618 13.98 -22.58 -27.79
N LEU A 619 12.84 -23.01 -28.33
CA LEU A 619 12.58 -24.41 -28.67
C LEU A 619 12.56 -24.56 -30.19
N ASN A 620 13.46 -25.41 -30.70
CA ASN A 620 13.48 -25.81 -32.10
C ASN A 620 12.74 -27.15 -32.21
N PHE A 621 11.65 -27.21 -32.98
CA PHE A 621 10.83 -28.41 -33.12
C PHE A 621 10.96 -29.00 -34.53
N ASP A 622 11.59 -30.17 -34.62
CA ASP A 622 11.63 -30.97 -35.84
C ASP A 622 10.33 -31.79 -35.92
N ALA A 623 9.41 -31.35 -36.77
CA ALA A 623 8.14 -32.03 -37.01
C ALA A 623 8.27 -33.37 -37.75
N GLY A 624 9.38 -33.62 -38.45
CA GLY A 624 9.66 -34.89 -39.15
C GLY A 624 10.20 -35.95 -38.20
N ALA A 625 11.11 -35.56 -37.30
CA ALA A 625 11.61 -36.44 -36.23
C ALA A 625 10.64 -36.56 -35.04
N GLY A 626 9.77 -35.56 -34.84
CA GLY A 626 8.92 -35.45 -33.65
C GLY A 626 9.71 -35.09 -32.40
N ILE A 627 10.80 -34.31 -32.54
CA ILE A 627 11.72 -33.95 -31.45
C ILE A 627 11.69 -32.44 -31.24
N GLY A 628 11.58 -32.00 -29.99
CA GLY A 628 11.74 -30.60 -29.60
C GLY A 628 13.00 -30.40 -28.76
N THR A 629 13.98 -29.72 -29.36
CA THR A 629 15.25 -29.36 -28.74
C THR A 629 15.17 -27.97 -28.14
N LEU A 630 15.27 -27.89 -26.81
CA LEU A 630 15.48 -26.64 -26.09
C LEU A 630 16.91 -26.16 -26.36
N THR A 631 17.08 -24.87 -26.62
CA THR A 631 18.37 -24.21 -26.86
C THR A 631 18.44 -22.89 -26.10
N TRP A 632 19.64 -22.47 -25.71
CA TRP A 632 19.88 -21.22 -24.98
C TRP A 632 21.30 -20.70 -25.23
N SER A 633 21.61 -19.54 -24.66
CA SER A 633 22.95 -18.95 -24.63
C SER A 633 23.41 -18.71 -23.18
N ALA A 634 24.71 -18.81 -22.94
CA ALA A 634 25.32 -18.24 -21.75
C ALA A 634 25.04 -16.74 -21.70
N ASN A 635 24.78 -16.21 -20.51
CA ASN A 635 24.69 -14.77 -20.32
C ASN A 635 26.12 -14.18 -20.37
N PRO A 636 26.39 -13.09 -21.10
CA PRO A 636 27.70 -12.43 -21.08
C PRO A 636 28.01 -11.74 -19.74
N VAL A 637 27.03 -11.62 -18.82
CA VAL A 637 27.20 -11.04 -17.48
C VAL A 637 27.48 -12.12 -16.45
N GLY A 638 28.43 -11.85 -15.55
CA GLY A 638 28.79 -12.72 -14.43
C GLY A 638 29.82 -13.80 -14.79
N ARG A 639 29.94 -14.80 -13.92
CA ARG A 639 30.85 -15.93 -14.11
C ARG A 639 30.35 -16.86 -15.20
N VAL A 640 31.28 -17.43 -15.97
CA VAL A 640 30.98 -18.40 -17.03
C VAL A 640 30.36 -19.66 -16.42
N PRO A 641 29.17 -20.10 -16.87
CA PRO A 641 28.60 -21.36 -16.43
C PRO A 641 29.36 -22.56 -17.02
N VAL A 642 29.53 -23.59 -16.20
CA VAL A 642 30.09 -24.89 -16.63
C VAL A 642 28.99 -25.92 -16.93
N LYS A 643 27.77 -25.66 -16.47
CA LYS A 643 26.59 -26.50 -16.70
C LYS A 643 25.29 -25.72 -16.49
N TYR A 644 24.18 -26.32 -16.89
CA TYR A 644 22.84 -25.76 -16.84
C TYR A 644 21.85 -26.78 -16.31
N ARG A 645 20.88 -26.31 -15.51
CA ARG A 645 19.76 -27.10 -15.00
C ARG A 645 18.49 -26.72 -15.78
N VAL A 646 17.82 -27.70 -16.36
CA VAL A 646 16.57 -27.51 -17.11
C VAL A 646 15.38 -27.90 -16.24
N TYR A 647 14.31 -27.12 -16.33
CA TYR A 647 13.07 -27.32 -15.59
C TYR A 647 11.87 -27.25 -16.54
N GLY A 648 10.85 -28.10 -16.33
CA GLY A 648 9.69 -28.24 -17.21
C GLY A 648 8.38 -28.38 -16.44
N SER A 649 7.35 -27.61 -16.81
CA SER A 649 6.03 -27.61 -16.16
C SER A 649 4.89 -27.45 -17.17
N ASP A 650 3.68 -27.88 -16.78
CA ASP A 650 2.46 -27.60 -17.54
C ASP A 650 1.77 -26.29 -17.06
N GLU A 651 2.24 -25.70 -15.96
CA GLU A 651 1.80 -24.40 -15.43
C GLU A 651 2.46 -23.24 -16.20
N LYS A 652 1.65 -22.27 -16.63
CA LYS A 652 2.11 -21.00 -17.21
C LYS A 652 2.69 -20.12 -16.11
N GLY A 653 3.86 -19.51 -16.35
CA GLY A 653 4.52 -18.67 -15.33
C GLY A 653 4.91 -19.43 -14.07
N PHE A 654 5.32 -20.70 -14.21
CA PHE A 654 5.78 -21.55 -13.11
C PHE A 654 7.13 -21.09 -12.52
N SER A 655 7.36 -21.37 -11.24
CA SER A 655 8.66 -21.20 -10.57
C SER A 655 9.50 -22.48 -10.69
N VAL A 656 10.82 -22.36 -10.89
CA VAL A 656 11.73 -23.52 -10.82
C VAL A 656 11.78 -24.12 -9.41
N ARG A 657 11.70 -25.45 -9.31
CA ARG A 657 11.57 -26.22 -8.07
C ARG A 657 12.28 -27.57 -8.17
N ASP A 658 13.21 -27.82 -7.24
CA ASP A 658 13.89 -29.12 -7.08
C ASP A 658 13.10 -30.10 -6.18
N GLU A 659 12.06 -29.63 -5.48
CA GLU A 659 11.24 -30.39 -4.53
C GLU A 659 9.75 -30.10 -4.74
N PRO A 660 8.83 -31.01 -4.35
CA PRO A 660 7.39 -30.75 -4.34
C PRO A 660 7.03 -29.51 -3.52
N TYR A 661 6.00 -28.78 -3.96
CA TYR A 661 5.65 -27.48 -3.38
C TYR A 661 4.15 -27.24 -3.33
N GLU A 662 3.71 -26.57 -2.27
CA GLU A 662 2.33 -26.09 -2.18
C GLU A 662 2.06 -24.99 -3.20
N VAL A 663 0.88 -25.04 -3.81
CA VAL A 663 0.33 -24.07 -4.75
C VAL A 663 -1.09 -23.71 -4.36
N ARG A 664 -1.47 -22.45 -4.55
CA ARG A 664 -2.86 -22.00 -4.43
C ARG A 664 -3.69 -22.54 -5.61
N LEU A 665 -4.57 -23.52 -5.36
CA LEU A 665 -5.48 -24.06 -6.38
C LEU A 665 -6.79 -23.29 -6.57
N GLY A 666 -7.10 -22.31 -5.71
CA GLY A 666 -8.40 -21.64 -5.71
C GLY A 666 -9.56 -22.65 -5.61
N MET A 667 -10.46 -22.65 -6.60
CA MET A 667 -11.58 -23.59 -6.71
C MET A 667 -11.29 -24.86 -7.54
N THR A 668 -10.06 -25.06 -8.02
CA THR A 668 -9.75 -26.13 -8.98
C THR A 668 -9.75 -27.51 -8.31
N LYS A 669 -10.63 -28.39 -8.78
CA LYS A 669 -10.76 -29.77 -8.25
C LYS A 669 -10.06 -30.84 -9.09
N GLU A 670 -9.59 -30.51 -10.29
CA GLU A 670 -8.94 -31.44 -11.21
C GLU A 670 -7.40 -31.46 -11.11
N LEU A 671 -6.84 -30.62 -10.25
CA LEU A 671 -5.42 -30.55 -9.94
C LEU A 671 -5.17 -31.01 -8.49
N THR A 672 -4.01 -31.59 -8.24
CA THR A 672 -3.57 -32.09 -6.92
C THR A 672 -2.52 -31.16 -6.32
N ASN A 673 -2.55 -30.96 -5.00
CA ASN A 673 -1.57 -30.20 -4.23
C ASN A 673 -0.88 -31.14 -3.22
N PRO A 674 0.45 -31.12 -3.02
CA PRO A 674 1.46 -30.27 -3.66
C PRO A 674 1.61 -30.55 -5.17
N PHE A 675 2.11 -29.56 -5.91
CA PHE A 675 2.66 -29.78 -7.24
C PHE A 675 4.02 -30.52 -7.11
N PRO A 676 4.35 -31.42 -8.05
CA PRO A 676 5.64 -32.13 -8.04
C PRO A 676 6.80 -31.19 -8.38
N GLU A 677 8.02 -31.59 -8.03
CA GLU A 677 9.24 -30.97 -8.51
C GLU A 677 9.27 -30.93 -10.05
N ASN A 678 9.85 -29.86 -10.61
CA ASN A 678 9.84 -29.62 -12.06
C ASN A 678 11.23 -29.71 -12.70
N PHE A 679 12.22 -30.27 -12.00
CA PHE A 679 13.55 -30.54 -12.54
C PHE A 679 13.51 -31.60 -13.66
N VAL A 680 14.32 -31.40 -14.71
CA VAL A 680 14.40 -32.27 -15.89
C VAL A 680 15.77 -32.94 -15.98
N ALA A 681 16.83 -32.15 -16.09
CA ALA A 681 18.19 -32.63 -16.26
C ALA A 681 19.21 -31.54 -15.92
N GLU A 682 20.46 -31.95 -15.75
CA GLU A 682 21.62 -31.06 -15.70
C GLU A 682 22.57 -31.42 -16.86
N VAL A 683 22.99 -30.43 -17.65
CA VAL A 683 23.79 -30.62 -18.87
C VAL A 683 24.93 -29.62 -18.97
N ALA A 684 26.06 -30.02 -19.55
CA ALA A 684 27.19 -29.10 -19.81
C ALA A 684 26.99 -28.23 -21.06
N GLY A 685 26.26 -28.74 -22.06
CA GLY A 685 25.96 -28.02 -23.31
C GLY A 685 24.83 -27.00 -23.17
N THR A 686 24.59 -26.24 -24.24
CA THR A 686 23.53 -25.21 -24.32
C THR A 686 22.27 -25.67 -25.06
N SER A 687 22.00 -26.98 -25.04
CA SER A 687 20.83 -27.60 -25.67
C SER A 687 20.41 -28.89 -24.96
N LEU A 688 19.12 -29.22 -25.02
CA LEU A 688 18.56 -30.48 -24.51
C LEU A 688 17.28 -30.86 -25.27
N ASP A 689 17.15 -32.13 -25.66
CA ASP A 689 15.89 -32.66 -26.18
C ASP A 689 14.88 -32.87 -25.06
N VAL A 690 13.85 -32.03 -25.03
CA VAL A 690 12.83 -31.98 -23.96
C VAL A 690 11.46 -32.47 -24.43
N VAL A 691 11.25 -32.63 -25.73
CA VAL A 691 10.03 -33.19 -26.33
C VAL A 691 10.42 -34.33 -27.25
N GLY A 692 9.69 -35.45 -27.17
CA GLY A 692 9.86 -36.60 -28.04
C GLY A 692 9.15 -37.85 -27.53
N VAL A 693 8.71 -38.70 -28.46
CA VAL A 693 8.09 -39.99 -28.14
C VAL A 693 9.13 -40.88 -27.43
N GLY A 694 8.79 -41.38 -26.25
CA GLY A 694 9.70 -42.23 -25.47
C GLY A 694 10.86 -41.49 -24.79
N ASN A 695 10.87 -40.15 -24.78
CA ASN A 695 11.81 -39.38 -23.96
C ASN A 695 11.60 -39.73 -22.48
N SER A 696 12.66 -40.25 -21.85
CA SER A 696 12.64 -40.84 -20.50
C SER A 696 13.08 -39.88 -19.39
N LEU A 697 13.45 -38.63 -19.73
CA LEU A 697 13.81 -37.62 -18.74
C LEU A 697 12.59 -37.27 -17.86
N PRO A 698 12.76 -37.06 -16.54
CA PRO A 698 11.69 -36.56 -15.70
C PRO A 698 11.25 -35.18 -16.23
N ASN A 699 9.95 -34.87 -16.14
CA ASN A 699 9.40 -33.59 -16.62
C ASN A 699 9.75 -33.22 -18.09
N ALA A 700 10.12 -34.19 -18.93
CA ALA A 700 10.03 -34.05 -20.38
C ALA A 700 8.56 -34.04 -20.86
N ASN A 701 8.35 -33.58 -22.09
CA ASN A 701 7.04 -33.44 -22.72
C ASN A 701 6.03 -32.57 -21.92
N LYS A 702 6.52 -31.42 -21.43
CA LYS A 702 5.77 -30.39 -20.70
C LYS A 702 5.46 -29.18 -21.58
N ALA A 703 4.48 -28.35 -21.19
CA ALA A 703 4.07 -27.19 -21.97
C ALA A 703 5.07 -26.01 -21.92
N TYR A 704 5.82 -25.85 -20.83
CA TYR A 704 6.73 -24.72 -20.59
C TYR A 704 8.08 -25.20 -20.05
N TYR A 705 9.18 -24.54 -20.45
CA TYR A 705 10.53 -24.84 -19.98
C TYR A 705 11.31 -23.59 -19.55
N ARG A 706 12.21 -23.75 -18.57
CA ARG A 706 13.20 -22.75 -18.13
C ARG A 706 14.57 -23.39 -17.91
N VAL A 707 15.60 -22.54 -17.90
CA VAL A 707 17.00 -22.95 -17.69
C VAL A 707 17.63 -22.10 -16.59
N VAL A 708 18.44 -22.71 -15.73
CA VAL A 708 19.27 -22.06 -14.69
C VAL A 708 20.74 -22.36 -14.99
N ALA A 709 21.59 -21.34 -14.99
CA ALA A 709 23.03 -21.47 -15.15
C ALA A 709 23.71 -21.86 -13.82
N VAL A 710 24.77 -22.66 -13.91
CA VAL A 710 25.59 -23.08 -12.76
C VAL A 710 27.07 -22.94 -13.09
N ASP A 711 27.82 -22.23 -12.24
CA ASP A 711 29.25 -22.01 -12.43
C ASP A 711 30.13 -23.13 -11.85
N GLU A 712 31.45 -22.99 -12.03
CA GLU A 712 32.47 -23.94 -11.55
C GLU A 712 32.43 -24.21 -10.04
N LYS A 713 31.87 -23.28 -9.24
CA LYS A 713 31.71 -23.41 -7.80
C LYS A 713 30.37 -24.02 -7.39
N GLY A 714 29.54 -24.41 -8.36
CA GLY A 714 28.19 -24.90 -8.12
C GLY A 714 27.17 -23.79 -7.79
N LYS A 715 27.54 -22.51 -7.91
CA LYS A 715 26.62 -21.40 -7.63
C LYS A 715 25.67 -21.19 -8.79
N ARG A 716 24.39 -20.99 -8.44
CA ARG A 716 23.28 -20.91 -9.40
C ARG A 716 22.91 -19.46 -9.73
N SER A 717 22.47 -19.24 -10.95
CA SER A 717 21.81 -18.00 -11.37
C SER A 717 20.35 -17.96 -10.93
N GLY A 718 19.66 -16.87 -11.27
CA GLY A 718 18.20 -16.93 -11.47
C GLY A 718 17.82 -17.81 -12.65
N ASP A 719 16.54 -18.16 -12.76
CA ASP A 719 16.00 -18.86 -13.92
C ASP A 719 15.80 -17.91 -15.10
N SER A 720 15.92 -18.48 -16.30
CA SER A 720 15.67 -17.81 -17.56
C SER A 720 14.21 -17.36 -17.72
N ASP A 721 13.98 -16.58 -18.76
CA ASP A 721 12.65 -16.50 -19.33
C ASP A 721 12.15 -17.90 -19.76
N TYR A 722 10.83 -18.13 -19.77
CA TYR A 722 10.25 -19.40 -20.16
C TYR A 722 10.01 -19.48 -21.68
N VAL A 723 10.11 -20.68 -22.24
CA VAL A 723 9.68 -20.98 -23.62
C VAL A 723 8.44 -21.87 -23.62
N GLU A 724 7.57 -21.69 -24.60
CA GLU A 724 6.39 -22.53 -24.84
C GLU A 724 6.67 -23.65 -25.84
N VAL A 725 6.07 -24.82 -25.59
CA VAL A 725 6.11 -25.94 -26.51
C VAL A 725 4.90 -25.94 -27.46
N PRO A 726 5.11 -26.22 -28.77
CA PRO A 726 4.03 -26.52 -29.72
C PRO A 726 3.15 -27.67 -29.21
N ARG A 727 1.85 -27.39 -29.08
CA ARG A 727 0.88 -28.30 -28.46
C ARG A 727 -0.47 -28.24 -29.19
N PRO A 728 -1.20 -29.37 -29.32
CA PRO A 728 -0.91 -30.68 -28.72
C PRO A 728 0.18 -31.45 -29.46
N PHE A 729 0.92 -32.29 -28.73
CA PHE A 729 1.90 -33.24 -29.29
C PHE A 729 1.79 -34.57 -28.56
N ILE A 730 1.64 -35.69 -29.29
CA ILE A 730 1.50 -37.04 -28.70
C ILE A 730 2.89 -37.62 -28.42
N TYR A 731 3.21 -37.85 -27.13
CA TYR A 731 4.53 -38.31 -26.70
C TYR A 731 4.56 -39.71 -26.09
N SER A 732 3.41 -40.33 -25.87
CA SER A 732 3.31 -41.68 -25.32
C SER A 732 3.78 -42.73 -26.32
N THR A 733 4.58 -43.69 -25.87
CA THR A 733 4.99 -44.86 -26.67
C THR A 733 3.83 -45.85 -26.80
N PRO A 734 3.42 -46.25 -28.02
CA PRO A 734 2.34 -47.21 -28.21
C PRO A 734 2.65 -48.61 -27.66
N VAL A 735 1.62 -49.27 -27.12
CA VAL A 735 1.66 -50.70 -26.81
C VAL A 735 1.30 -51.47 -28.08
N THR A 736 2.28 -52.16 -28.69
CA THR A 736 2.06 -52.86 -29.97
C THR A 736 1.71 -54.34 -29.81
N ALA A 737 1.89 -54.94 -28.63
CA ALA A 737 1.52 -56.32 -28.36
C ALA A 737 0.08 -56.43 -27.81
N ALA A 738 -0.74 -57.31 -28.40
CA ALA A 738 -2.12 -57.54 -27.99
C ALA A 738 -2.47 -59.05 -27.96
N PRO A 739 -2.10 -59.77 -26.88
CA PRO A 739 -2.33 -61.21 -26.79
C PRO A 739 -3.81 -61.58 -26.68
N ALA A 740 -4.23 -62.63 -27.41
CA ALA A 740 -5.63 -63.05 -27.49
C ALA A 740 -6.24 -63.40 -26.12
N GLY A 741 -7.33 -62.71 -25.77
CA GLY A 741 -8.06 -62.89 -24.52
C GLY A 741 -7.39 -62.32 -23.27
N LYS A 742 -6.38 -61.44 -23.41
CA LYS A 742 -5.81 -60.65 -22.31
C LYS A 742 -6.31 -59.20 -22.36
N PRO A 743 -6.55 -58.52 -21.24
CA PRO A 743 -6.89 -57.09 -21.27
C PRO A 743 -5.74 -56.28 -21.91
N TYR A 744 -6.07 -55.52 -22.96
CA TYR A 744 -5.18 -54.54 -23.56
C TYR A 744 -5.44 -53.17 -22.92
N SER A 745 -4.36 -52.44 -22.62
CA SER A 745 -4.42 -51.08 -22.08
C SER A 745 -3.27 -50.24 -22.64
N TYR A 746 -3.57 -49.06 -23.17
CA TYR A 746 -2.58 -48.08 -23.60
C TYR A 746 -3.08 -46.66 -23.25
N GLN A 747 -2.34 -45.97 -22.39
CA GLN A 747 -2.62 -44.58 -22.03
C GLN A 747 -1.96 -43.63 -23.03
N VAL A 748 -2.74 -43.06 -23.95
CA VAL A 748 -2.27 -41.98 -24.82
C VAL A 748 -1.99 -40.75 -23.96
N LYS A 749 -0.86 -40.08 -24.18
CA LYS A 749 -0.52 -38.81 -23.52
C LYS A 749 -0.12 -37.77 -24.57
N ALA A 750 -0.59 -36.54 -24.37
CA ALA A 750 -0.21 -35.41 -25.19
C ALA A 750 0.09 -34.18 -24.34
N ILE A 751 0.95 -33.29 -24.87
CA ILE A 751 1.32 -32.03 -24.21
C ILE A 751 0.11 -31.09 -24.16
N ARG A 752 -0.12 -30.49 -22.99
CA ARG A 752 -1.15 -29.46 -22.74
C ARG A 752 -0.72 -28.53 -21.61
N SER A 753 -1.16 -27.28 -21.64
CA SER A 753 -1.08 -26.35 -20.53
C SER A 753 -2.17 -26.64 -19.50
N ILE A 754 -1.85 -26.58 -18.20
CA ILE A 754 -2.85 -26.40 -17.12
C ILE A 754 -3.13 -24.92 -16.84
N GLY A 755 -2.48 -24.02 -17.57
CA GLY A 755 -2.67 -22.58 -17.43
C GLY A 755 -2.08 -22.05 -16.13
N ASP A 756 -2.73 -21.04 -15.57
CA ASP A 756 -2.30 -20.28 -14.41
C ASP A 756 -3.47 -20.00 -13.46
N LEU A 757 -3.16 -19.82 -12.17
CA LEU A 757 -4.13 -19.33 -11.20
C LEU A 757 -4.48 -17.89 -11.56
N THR A 758 -5.75 -17.62 -11.86
CA THR A 758 -6.25 -16.24 -12.03
C THR A 758 -7.56 -16.01 -11.30
N SER A 759 -7.72 -14.82 -10.73
CA SER A 759 -8.95 -14.34 -10.13
C SER A 759 -9.88 -13.85 -11.22
N ARG A 760 -11.14 -14.27 -11.22
CA ARG A 760 -12.16 -13.70 -12.12
C ARG A 760 -13.41 -13.35 -11.33
N LEU A 761 -13.46 -12.15 -10.78
CA LEU A 761 -14.67 -11.65 -10.11
C LEU A 761 -15.84 -11.58 -11.10
N ASP A 762 -17.05 -11.87 -10.62
CA ASP A 762 -18.31 -11.93 -11.39
C ASP A 762 -18.34 -12.83 -12.65
N ALA A 763 -17.33 -13.67 -12.88
CA ALA A 763 -17.35 -14.66 -13.96
C ALA A 763 -18.48 -15.68 -13.75
N LYS A 764 -19.54 -15.60 -14.55
CA LYS A 764 -20.65 -16.58 -14.50
C LYS A 764 -20.27 -17.85 -15.27
N PRO A 765 -20.45 -19.07 -14.72
CA PRO A 765 -21.07 -19.40 -13.43
C PRO A 765 -20.09 -19.57 -12.24
N LYS A 766 -18.77 -19.38 -12.44
CA LYS A 766 -17.73 -19.59 -11.42
C LYS A 766 -16.92 -18.31 -11.16
N PRO A 767 -17.31 -17.45 -10.19
CA PRO A 767 -16.54 -16.27 -9.82
C PRO A 767 -15.44 -16.60 -8.79
N GLY A 768 -14.28 -15.94 -8.90
CA GLY A 768 -13.16 -16.05 -7.96
C GLY A 768 -11.90 -16.72 -8.54
N PRO A 769 -10.93 -17.09 -7.68
CA PRO A 769 -9.69 -17.75 -8.11
C PRO A 769 -9.92 -19.21 -8.53
N ASP A 770 -9.43 -19.57 -9.71
CA ASP A 770 -9.41 -20.94 -10.28
C ASP A 770 -8.13 -21.02 -11.14
N PHE A 771 -7.62 -22.21 -11.47
CA PHE A 771 -6.72 -22.37 -12.61
C PHE A 771 -7.54 -22.22 -13.90
N TRP A 772 -7.25 -21.18 -14.66
CA TRP A 772 -7.95 -20.89 -15.91
C TRP A 772 -7.07 -21.19 -17.12
N LYS A 773 -7.68 -21.24 -18.31
CA LYS A 773 -7.00 -21.63 -19.56
C LYS A 773 -6.34 -23.02 -19.50
N ILE A 774 -6.80 -23.91 -18.61
CA ILE A 774 -6.53 -25.36 -18.71
C ILE A 774 -6.97 -25.80 -20.10
N GLU A 775 -6.05 -26.41 -20.86
CA GLU A 775 -6.29 -26.85 -22.23
C GLU A 775 -6.85 -28.29 -22.22
N PRO A 776 -8.17 -28.53 -22.42
CA PRO A 776 -8.71 -29.88 -22.48
C PRO A 776 -8.25 -30.59 -23.76
N LEU A 777 -7.78 -31.82 -23.58
CA LEU A 777 -7.47 -32.74 -24.68
C LEU A 777 -8.73 -33.55 -25.03
N LYS A 778 -8.92 -33.80 -26.32
CA LYS A 778 -9.91 -34.74 -26.84
C LYS A 778 -9.23 -35.76 -27.72
N PHE A 779 -9.38 -37.02 -27.34
CA PHE A 779 -8.77 -38.18 -27.99
C PHE A 779 -9.79 -38.92 -28.86
N ALA A 780 -9.36 -39.46 -29.99
CA ALA A 780 -10.17 -40.33 -30.84
C ALA A 780 -9.31 -41.40 -31.52
N LEU A 781 -9.97 -42.49 -31.93
CA LEU A 781 -9.41 -43.52 -32.81
C LEU A 781 -10.06 -43.36 -34.18
N THR A 782 -9.29 -42.90 -35.17
CA THR A 782 -9.77 -42.78 -36.57
C THR A 782 -9.62 -44.08 -37.34
N GLN A 783 -8.68 -44.95 -36.93
CA GLN A 783 -8.55 -46.32 -37.38
C GLN A 783 -8.22 -47.22 -36.19
N LYS A 784 -8.87 -48.38 -36.08
CA LYS A 784 -8.70 -49.33 -34.97
C LYS A 784 -9.23 -50.73 -35.30
N PRO A 785 -8.76 -51.80 -34.61
CA PRO A 785 -9.46 -53.07 -34.53
C PRO A 785 -10.87 -52.95 -33.92
N ALA A 786 -11.73 -53.93 -34.19
CA ALA A 786 -13.11 -53.95 -33.68
C ALA A 786 -13.16 -53.99 -32.14
N TRP A 787 -12.30 -54.81 -31.52
CA TRP A 787 -12.22 -55.05 -30.08
C TRP A 787 -11.67 -53.88 -29.24
N MET A 788 -11.16 -52.83 -29.88
CA MET A 788 -10.50 -51.70 -29.22
C MET A 788 -11.43 -50.49 -29.08
N SER A 789 -11.34 -49.75 -27.97
CA SER A 789 -12.02 -48.46 -27.76
C SER A 789 -11.07 -47.45 -27.08
N ILE A 790 -11.43 -46.16 -27.10
CA ILE A 790 -10.71 -45.09 -26.41
C ILE A 790 -11.67 -44.23 -25.60
N ASP A 791 -11.29 -43.88 -24.38
CA ASP A 791 -11.96 -42.82 -23.64
C ASP A 791 -11.55 -41.45 -24.21
N ALA A 792 -12.53 -40.70 -24.73
CA ALA A 792 -12.27 -39.45 -25.44
C ALA A 792 -11.77 -38.29 -24.55
N LYS A 793 -11.83 -38.41 -23.22
CA LYS A 793 -11.34 -37.39 -22.26
C LYS A 793 -10.01 -37.79 -21.64
N THR A 794 -9.84 -39.05 -21.24
CA THR A 794 -8.63 -39.51 -20.56
C THR A 794 -7.56 -39.98 -21.53
N GLY A 795 -7.91 -40.38 -22.76
CA GLY A 795 -6.98 -40.97 -23.72
C GLY A 795 -6.62 -42.43 -23.43
N LEU A 796 -7.30 -43.06 -22.47
CA LEU A 796 -7.09 -44.47 -22.16
C LEU A 796 -7.73 -45.35 -23.26
N ILE A 797 -6.89 -46.08 -23.99
CA ILE A 797 -7.30 -47.11 -24.94
C ILE A 797 -7.44 -48.44 -24.20
N THR A 798 -8.57 -49.12 -24.35
CA THR A 798 -8.84 -50.43 -23.74
C THR A 798 -9.44 -51.41 -24.74
N GLY A 799 -9.40 -52.70 -24.41
CA GLY A 799 -10.08 -53.74 -25.16
C GLY A 799 -9.65 -55.15 -24.75
N THR A 800 -10.27 -56.16 -25.36
CA THR A 800 -9.86 -57.57 -25.20
C THR A 800 -9.61 -58.14 -26.60
N PRO A 801 -8.35 -58.34 -27.01
CA PRO A 801 -8.02 -58.82 -28.34
C PRO A 801 -8.61 -60.21 -28.61
N ASP A 802 -9.20 -60.39 -29.78
CA ASP A 802 -9.70 -61.67 -30.28
C ASP A 802 -8.60 -62.51 -30.98
N GLY A 803 -7.38 -61.96 -31.08
CA GLY A 803 -6.26 -62.50 -31.85
C GLY A 803 -6.01 -61.76 -33.17
N SER A 804 -6.90 -60.84 -33.58
CA SER A 804 -6.65 -59.93 -34.70
C SER A 804 -5.81 -58.71 -34.29
N GLY A 805 -4.80 -58.41 -35.09
CA GLY A 805 -4.05 -57.15 -35.06
C GLY A 805 -4.57 -56.14 -36.09
N GLY A 806 -3.89 -55.00 -36.21
CA GLY A 806 -4.19 -54.02 -37.26
C GLY A 806 -3.53 -52.66 -37.04
N THR A 807 -3.61 -51.80 -38.05
CA THR A 807 -3.22 -50.40 -37.95
C THR A 807 -4.16 -49.66 -37.01
N VAL A 808 -3.58 -48.92 -36.08
CA VAL A 808 -4.25 -48.00 -35.17
C VAL A 808 -3.80 -46.59 -35.50
N ILE A 809 -4.76 -45.67 -35.67
CA ILE A 809 -4.48 -44.24 -35.80
C ILE A 809 -5.24 -43.53 -34.68
N VAL A 810 -4.48 -42.97 -33.75
CA VAL A 810 -4.96 -42.07 -32.70
C VAL A 810 -4.92 -40.66 -33.24
N SER A 811 -5.96 -39.87 -33.01
CA SER A 811 -5.93 -38.42 -33.18
C SER A 811 -6.17 -37.71 -31.85
N VAL A 812 -5.49 -36.59 -31.66
CA VAL A 812 -5.64 -35.72 -30.49
C VAL A 812 -5.88 -34.29 -30.95
N THR A 813 -6.90 -33.67 -30.37
CA THR A 813 -7.22 -32.25 -30.52
C THR A 813 -7.18 -31.58 -29.15
N LEU A 814 -6.92 -30.28 -29.14
CA LEU A 814 -6.79 -29.47 -27.93
C LEU A 814 -7.62 -28.20 -28.10
N ALA A 815 -8.40 -27.82 -27.09
CA ALA A 815 -9.11 -26.53 -27.13
C ALA A 815 -8.33 -25.46 -26.36
N LYS A 816 -7.98 -24.35 -27.01
CA LYS A 816 -7.52 -23.12 -26.34
C LYS A 816 -8.71 -22.20 -26.11
N GLU A 817 -8.90 -21.76 -24.87
CA GLU A 817 -9.84 -20.69 -24.54
C GLU A 817 -9.25 -19.34 -24.95
N HIS A 818 -9.94 -18.63 -25.84
CA HIS A 818 -9.71 -17.22 -26.11
C HIS A 818 -10.87 -16.43 -25.52
N ARG A 819 -10.58 -15.37 -24.76
CA ARG A 819 -11.62 -14.53 -24.14
C ARG A 819 -11.39 -13.09 -24.51
N LEU A 820 -12.37 -12.48 -25.17
CA LEU A 820 -12.40 -11.03 -25.32
C LEU A 820 -13.04 -10.47 -24.06
N VAL A 821 -12.22 -9.86 -23.21
CA VAL A 821 -12.67 -9.05 -22.08
C VAL A 821 -12.83 -7.62 -22.56
N HIS A 822 -13.84 -6.93 -22.05
CA HIS A 822 -14.14 -5.56 -22.39
C HIS A 822 -14.03 -4.66 -21.17
N ASP A 823 -13.46 -3.49 -21.40
CA ASP A 823 -13.81 -2.32 -20.62
C ASP A 823 -15.23 -1.90 -20.99
N ASN A 824 -15.99 -1.45 -19.99
CA ASN A 824 -17.41 -1.18 -20.14
C ASN A 824 -17.66 -0.11 -21.22
N GLU A 825 -18.44 -0.44 -22.27
CA GLU A 825 -18.73 0.45 -23.42
C GLU A 825 -19.44 1.77 -23.02
N GLY A 826 -19.81 1.93 -21.74
CA GLY A 826 -20.38 3.16 -21.16
C GLY A 826 -19.40 4.19 -20.60
N GLY A 827 -18.08 4.01 -20.72
CA GLY A 827 -17.08 5.05 -20.38
C GLY A 827 -16.94 5.40 -18.88
N GLY A 828 -17.41 4.52 -17.99
CA GLY A 828 -17.21 4.65 -16.54
C GLY A 828 -15.98 3.86 -16.08
N ILE A 829 -15.25 4.41 -15.09
CA ILE A 829 -14.09 3.78 -14.46
C ILE A 829 -14.44 2.36 -14.00
N CYS A 830 -13.82 1.35 -14.60
CA CYS A 830 -13.94 -0.04 -14.16
C CYS A 830 -13.03 -0.28 -12.95
N TRP A 831 -13.60 -0.18 -11.75
CA TRP A 831 -12.96 -0.52 -10.48
C TRP A 831 -12.67 -2.03 -10.40
N GLY A 832 -11.62 -2.46 -11.09
CA GLY A 832 -11.12 -3.83 -11.08
C GLY A 832 -12.13 -4.90 -11.53
N ASN A 833 -12.92 -4.67 -12.59
CA ASN A 833 -13.90 -5.66 -13.05
C ASN A 833 -13.67 -6.06 -14.51
N GLU A 834 -13.35 -7.34 -14.74
CA GLU A 834 -13.29 -7.94 -16.08
C GLU A 834 -14.69 -8.30 -16.60
N TRP A 835 -15.24 -7.48 -17.51
CA TRP A 835 -16.48 -7.82 -18.19
C TRP A 835 -16.20 -8.67 -19.44
N GLY A 836 -16.39 -9.99 -19.36
CA GLY A 836 -16.21 -10.86 -20.53
C GLY A 836 -17.24 -10.59 -21.63
N LYS A 837 -16.81 -10.03 -22.78
CA LYS A 837 -17.67 -9.83 -23.96
C LYS A 837 -17.98 -11.16 -24.66
N SER A 838 -16.95 -11.98 -24.88
CA SER A 838 -17.11 -13.28 -25.55
C SER A 838 -16.05 -14.28 -25.09
N ARG A 839 -16.42 -15.56 -25.12
CA ARG A 839 -15.52 -16.70 -24.91
C ARG A 839 -15.56 -17.56 -26.18
N THR A 840 -14.47 -17.58 -26.92
CA THR A 840 -14.27 -18.42 -28.10
C THR A 840 -13.33 -19.58 -27.75
N TYR A 841 -13.40 -20.65 -28.52
CA TYR A 841 -12.47 -21.76 -28.40
C TYR A 841 -11.83 -22.02 -29.75
N GLU A 842 -10.51 -21.96 -29.79
CA GLU A 842 -9.71 -22.44 -30.92
C GLU A 842 -9.46 -23.93 -30.72
N THR A 843 -9.74 -24.75 -31.74
CA THR A 843 -9.38 -26.17 -31.71
C THR A 843 -8.08 -26.37 -32.48
N LEU A 844 -7.01 -26.72 -31.77
CA LEU A 844 -5.72 -27.04 -32.35
C LEU A 844 -5.59 -28.54 -32.66
N GLY A 845 -4.87 -28.85 -33.73
CA GLY A 845 -4.76 -30.19 -34.30
C GLY A 845 -5.80 -30.45 -35.42
N PRO A 846 -6.13 -31.72 -35.71
CA PRO A 846 -5.65 -32.92 -35.03
C PRO A 846 -4.17 -33.19 -35.28
N VAL A 847 -3.45 -33.59 -34.23
CA VAL A 847 -2.19 -34.34 -34.39
C VAL A 847 -2.49 -35.83 -34.34
N THR A 848 -1.75 -36.64 -35.09
CA THR A 848 -1.99 -38.09 -35.19
C THR A 848 -0.77 -38.91 -34.82
N GLN A 849 -1.03 -40.10 -34.26
CA GLN A 849 -0.03 -41.13 -34.03
C GLN A 849 -0.54 -42.43 -34.66
N GLN A 850 0.21 -42.94 -35.64
CA GLN A 850 -0.06 -44.22 -36.29
C GLN A 850 0.89 -45.29 -35.75
N PHE A 851 0.35 -46.47 -35.44
CA PHE A 851 1.11 -47.66 -35.06
C PHE A 851 0.39 -48.93 -35.51
N VAL A 852 1.07 -50.07 -35.44
CA VAL A 852 0.47 -51.38 -35.71
C VAL A 852 0.40 -52.16 -34.40
N VAL A 853 -0.75 -52.77 -34.15
CA VAL A 853 -0.93 -53.71 -33.05
C VAL A 853 -0.89 -55.13 -33.61
N HIS A 854 -0.10 -55.98 -32.99
CA HIS A 854 0.09 -57.38 -33.35
C HIS A 854 -0.75 -58.26 -32.43
N GLY A 855 -1.69 -59.01 -33.04
CA GLY A 855 -2.47 -60.01 -32.34
C GLY A 855 -1.66 -61.30 -32.19
N GLU A 856 -1.40 -61.72 -30.95
CA GLU A 856 -0.80 -63.04 -30.69
C GLU A 856 -1.93 -64.05 -30.50
N GLY A 857 -2.15 -64.89 -31.52
CA GLY A 857 -3.07 -66.01 -31.41
C GLY A 857 -2.62 -67.00 -30.34
N ARG A 858 -3.57 -67.62 -29.63
CA ARG A 858 -3.24 -68.75 -28.75
C ARG A 858 -2.60 -69.85 -29.59
N GLY A 859 -1.32 -70.13 -29.35
CA GLY A 859 -0.67 -71.32 -29.90
C GLY A 859 -1.50 -72.54 -29.53
N VAL A 860 -1.95 -73.28 -30.55
CA VAL A 860 -2.60 -74.57 -30.38
C VAL A 860 -1.58 -75.50 -29.73
N ARG A 861 -1.97 -76.13 -28.61
CA ARG A 861 -1.17 -77.18 -27.95
C ARG A 861 -1.27 -78.49 -28.72
#